data_AF-A0A1M6CN38-F1
#
_entry.id   AF-A0A1M6CN38-F1
#
_cell.length_a   1.000
_cell.length_b   1.000
_cell.length_c   1.000
_cell.angle_alpha   90.00
_cell.angle_beta   90.00
_cell.angle_gamma   90.00
#
_symmetry.space_group_name_H-M   'P 1'
#
loop_
_entity.id
_entity.type
_entity.pdbx_description
1 polymer ?
#
loop_
_entity_poly.entity_id
_entity_poly.type
_entity_poly.pdbx_seq_one_letter_code
_entity_poly.pdbx_strand_id
1 'polypeptide(L)'
;MATSYKTPGVYIEEISKFPPSVAQVETAIPAFVGYTEQAVVDGEDYHDATPEKIIRPVKIRSLPEFEFYFGGAPDPTNIEVELKADNSVKSAKVNSINLLFDSVRMFYANGGGECFIVSVGGYNSKPGDVKKEDLLAGLAALEKEDLPTLLVIPETVHLSEAQAGEVHAAMLAQCNKLQDRFAVLDLVGGQKEITPSDDPVAEFRNNVGMNYLKYGAAYYPWIKTTLPFKIDYDAILAGTFKKEGSNIDVKTLFNSDVVGAIKNIDDDISSQQPLTADTSVTLDNKTSLEDFAAKLYADFSAFYSLSPADNDPDDSNSAFSIHEKFKKEDSNFHGLVKKLYEYNHFSETANSDSPWASPLLDNTFDFAGDFSDYTLDPPSTDKNDIYTASSTAANAAPYFKALADKLAKLIDNFYTELKASRKSRTELLREVDPVYSGIVNAISSKGVVLPPSGAVVGKYASVDRERGVWKSPANVSITAVKGPSVNVTHEEQEGLNVDAEAGKSVNAIRAFTGKGTLIWGARTLAGNDNEWRYIAVRRFFNMVEESVKKATSQFVFEPNDANTWVKVRAMIENFLTLQWRAGALTGAKQDQAFYVRVGLGQTMTAQDILNGYMHVEIGMAVVRPAEFIVLKFSHKMQES
;
A
#
# COMPACT_ATOMS: atom_id res chain seq x y z
N MET A 1 -47.47 2.65 23.79
CA MET A 1 -48.84 2.71 24.34
C MET A 1 -48.79 3.40 25.69
N ALA A 2 -49.81 4.18 26.08
CA ALA A 2 -49.89 4.71 27.43
C ALA A 2 -50.14 3.58 28.44
N THR A 3 -49.34 3.51 29.51
CA THR A 3 -49.43 2.47 30.54
C THR A 3 -50.75 2.60 31.30
N SER A 4 -51.69 1.68 31.08
CA SER A 4 -52.98 1.67 31.80
C SER A 4 -52.80 1.01 33.17
N TYR A 5 -52.62 1.84 34.20
CA TYR A 5 -52.54 1.40 35.59
C TYR A 5 -53.91 0.94 36.09
N LYS A 6 -54.02 -0.36 36.46
CA LYS A 6 -55.28 -1.01 36.85
C LYS A 6 -55.48 -1.16 38.36
N THR A 7 -54.51 -0.75 39.17
CA THR A 7 -54.56 -0.83 40.64
C THR A 7 -54.05 0.47 41.28
N PRO A 8 -54.44 0.79 42.52
CA PRO A 8 -53.80 1.85 43.29
C PRO A 8 -52.41 1.40 43.74
N GLY A 9 -51.37 2.20 43.46
CA GLY A 9 -49.99 1.87 43.84
C GLY A 9 -49.00 2.98 43.46
N VAL A 10 -47.75 2.83 43.90
CA VAL A 10 -46.62 3.64 43.42
C VAL A 10 -45.92 2.86 42.32
N TYR A 11 -45.72 3.49 41.16
CA TYR A 11 -45.07 2.90 40.01
C TYR A 11 -43.77 3.65 39.69
N ILE A 12 -42.78 2.93 39.20
CA ILE A 12 -41.51 3.46 38.72
C ILE A 12 -41.46 3.18 37.22
N GLU A 13 -41.40 4.23 36.40
CA GLU A 13 -41.13 4.14 34.96
C GLU A 13 -39.74 4.71 34.67
N GLU A 14 -38.89 3.93 34.02
CA GLU A 14 -37.62 4.40 33.49
C GLU A 14 -37.84 5.08 32.14
N ILE A 15 -38.15 6.38 32.18
CA ILE A 15 -38.24 7.20 30.97
C ILE A 15 -36.81 7.63 30.59
N SER A 16 -36.25 7.00 29.56
CA SER A 16 -35.00 7.50 28.96
C SER A 16 -35.22 8.88 28.34
N LYS A 17 -34.64 9.90 28.97
CA LYS A 17 -34.76 11.32 28.58
C LYS A 17 -33.58 11.85 27.77
N PHE A 18 -32.49 11.08 27.67
CA PHE A 18 -31.34 11.50 26.88
C PHE A 18 -31.66 11.27 25.39
N PRO A 19 -31.62 12.31 24.54
CA PRO A 19 -31.65 12.08 23.11
C PRO A 19 -30.39 11.30 22.70
N PRO A 20 -30.46 10.43 21.68
CA PRO A 20 -29.26 9.82 21.13
C PRO A 20 -28.29 10.90 20.63
N SER A 21 -27.01 10.57 20.61
CA SER A 21 -25.94 11.48 20.19
C SER A 21 -25.46 11.17 18.77
N VAL A 22 -25.15 12.22 18.00
CA VAL A 22 -24.34 12.07 16.78
C VAL A 22 -22.90 11.81 17.17
N ALA A 23 -22.35 10.68 16.75
CA ALA A 23 -20.91 10.44 16.77
C ALA A 23 -20.29 11.12 15.54
N GLN A 24 -19.19 11.86 15.73
CA GLN A 24 -18.43 12.43 14.63
C GLN A 24 -17.71 11.31 13.87
N VAL A 25 -17.84 11.26 12.54
CA VAL A 25 -17.06 10.33 11.71
C VAL A 25 -15.63 10.80 11.51
N GLU A 26 -14.74 9.85 11.23
CA GLU A 26 -13.37 10.12 10.78
C GLU A 26 -13.37 10.99 9.52
N THR A 27 -12.42 11.91 9.41
CA THR A 27 -12.45 12.96 8.36
C THR A 27 -11.34 12.84 7.32
N ALA A 28 -10.27 12.09 7.60
CA ALA A 28 -9.08 12.01 6.78
C ALA A 28 -8.50 10.58 6.71
N ILE A 29 -9.33 9.61 6.29
CA ILE A 29 -8.88 8.27 5.90
C ILE A 29 -8.77 8.26 4.37
N PRO A 30 -7.56 8.43 3.79
CA PRO A 30 -7.40 8.32 2.35
C PRO A 30 -7.45 6.87 1.89
N ALA A 31 -7.92 6.71 0.67
CA ALA A 31 -7.74 5.51 -0.12
C ALA A 31 -6.81 5.83 -1.30
N PHE A 32 -5.74 5.05 -1.40
CA PHE A 32 -4.77 5.12 -2.48
C PHE A 32 -5.02 3.98 -3.47
N VAL A 33 -5.19 4.32 -4.76
CA VAL A 33 -5.32 3.35 -5.85
C VAL A 33 -4.05 3.41 -6.70
N GLY A 34 -3.43 2.27 -6.99
CA GLY A 34 -2.17 2.21 -7.75
C GLY A 34 -1.61 0.80 -7.86
N TYR A 35 -0.34 0.67 -8.27
CA TYR A 35 0.32 -0.62 -8.49
C TYR A 35 1.25 -0.96 -7.33
N THR A 36 1.37 -2.25 -7.00
CA THR A 36 2.17 -2.77 -5.86
C THR A 36 3.10 -3.90 -6.32
N GLU A 37 3.98 -4.38 -5.45
CA GLU A 37 4.86 -5.52 -5.79
C GLU A 37 4.05 -6.82 -5.87
N GLN A 38 3.17 -7.01 -4.90
CA GLN A 38 2.27 -8.15 -4.71
C GLN A 38 0.92 -7.65 -4.13
N ALA A 39 -0.09 -8.51 -3.98
CA ALA A 39 -1.30 -8.22 -3.21
C ALA A 39 -1.78 -9.44 -2.40
N VAL A 40 -0.90 -9.94 -1.53
CA VAL A 40 -1.13 -11.14 -0.72
C VAL A 40 -1.99 -10.82 0.50
N VAL A 41 -3.18 -11.40 0.61
CA VAL A 41 -4.02 -11.35 1.82
C VAL A 41 -4.53 -12.74 2.13
N ASP A 42 -4.52 -13.12 3.41
CA ASP A 42 -4.97 -14.45 3.87
C ASP A 42 -4.23 -15.64 3.21
N GLY A 43 -3.08 -15.38 2.56
CA GLY A 43 -2.26 -16.37 1.83
C GLY A 43 -2.48 -16.41 0.31
N GLU A 44 -3.44 -15.65 -0.22
CA GLU A 44 -3.75 -15.57 -1.66
C GLU A 44 -3.25 -14.25 -2.24
N ASP A 45 -2.53 -14.29 -3.37
CA ASP A 45 -2.15 -13.08 -4.12
C ASP A 45 -3.24 -12.69 -5.13
N TYR A 46 -3.86 -11.52 -4.93
CA TYR A 46 -4.88 -11.01 -5.84
C TYR A 46 -4.35 -10.48 -7.19
N HIS A 47 -3.03 -10.50 -7.41
CA HIS A 47 -2.48 -10.30 -8.75
C HIS A 47 -2.67 -11.52 -9.65
N ASP A 48 -2.72 -12.73 -9.10
CA ASP A 48 -2.63 -13.97 -9.88
C ASP A 48 -4.00 -14.64 -10.11
N ALA A 49 -4.46 -14.54 -11.37
CA ALA A 49 -5.27 -15.54 -12.08
C ALA A 49 -6.51 -16.16 -11.38
N THR A 50 -7.35 -15.36 -10.73
CA THR A 50 -8.81 -15.61 -10.83
C THR A 50 -9.31 -15.11 -12.21
N PRO A 51 -10.29 -15.76 -12.86
CA PRO A 51 -10.80 -15.33 -14.18
C PRO A 51 -11.39 -13.90 -14.18
N GLU A 52 -11.79 -13.43 -13.00
CA GLU A 52 -12.14 -12.06 -12.71
C GLU A 52 -11.00 -11.49 -11.86
N LYS A 53 -10.30 -10.46 -12.32
CA LYS A 53 -9.22 -9.78 -11.56
C LYS A 53 -9.81 -9.17 -10.29
N ILE A 54 -9.70 -9.88 -9.15
CA ILE A 54 -10.25 -9.43 -7.87
C ILE A 54 -9.43 -8.25 -7.36
N ILE A 55 -10.03 -7.07 -7.29
CA ILE A 55 -9.43 -5.90 -6.63
C ILE A 55 -10.06 -5.76 -5.24
N ARG A 56 -9.29 -6.11 -4.20
CA ARG A 56 -9.70 -6.02 -2.79
C ARG A 56 -9.06 -4.80 -2.13
N PRO A 57 -9.83 -3.76 -1.75
CA PRO A 57 -9.34 -2.70 -0.88
C PRO A 57 -8.91 -3.27 0.48
N VAL A 58 -7.71 -2.93 0.95
CA VAL A 58 -7.21 -3.34 2.27
C VAL A 58 -6.95 -2.12 3.12
N LYS A 59 -7.51 -2.08 4.33
CA LYS A 59 -7.25 -1.03 5.31
C LYS A 59 -5.97 -1.34 6.09
N ILE A 60 -5.02 -0.41 6.06
CA ILE A 60 -3.74 -0.48 6.79
C ILE A 60 -3.57 0.70 7.74
N ARG A 61 -2.69 0.54 8.73
CA ARG A 61 -2.39 1.53 9.78
C ARG A 61 -0.96 2.04 9.76
N SER A 62 -0.06 1.34 9.07
CA SER A 62 1.37 1.64 9.08
C SER A 62 2.07 1.18 7.79
N LEU A 63 3.27 1.70 7.53
CA LEU A 63 4.07 1.25 6.40
C LEU A 63 4.50 -0.24 6.49
N PRO A 64 4.85 -0.81 7.67
CA PRO A 64 5.09 -2.26 7.76
C PRO A 64 3.87 -3.12 7.42
N GLU A 65 2.64 -2.64 7.68
CA GLU A 65 1.43 -3.32 7.18
C GLU A 65 1.30 -3.21 5.65
N PHE A 66 1.70 -2.09 5.04
CA PHE A 66 1.82 -2.00 3.58
C PHE A 66 2.80 -3.06 3.07
N GLU A 67 4.02 -3.09 3.62
CA GLU A 67 5.09 -3.99 3.17
C GLU A 67 4.69 -5.46 3.32
N PHE A 68 3.94 -5.81 4.38
CA PHE A 68 3.41 -7.15 4.59
C PHE A 68 2.40 -7.60 3.52
N TYR A 69 1.40 -6.78 3.19
CA TYR A 69 0.35 -7.15 2.23
C TYR A 69 0.74 -6.89 0.75
N PHE A 70 1.57 -5.87 0.50
CA PHE A 70 1.75 -5.28 -0.83
C PHE A 70 3.22 -5.24 -1.31
N GLY A 71 4.16 -5.62 -0.46
CA GLY A 71 5.58 -5.63 -0.75
C GLY A 71 6.26 -4.26 -0.62
N GLY A 72 7.54 -4.22 -0.97
CA GLY A 72 8.47 -3.15 -0.68
C GLY A 72 8.45 -2.01 -1.70
N ALA A 73 9.59 -1.31 -1.80
CA ALA A 73 9.77 -0.25 -2.78
C ALA A 73 9.95 -0.81 -4.20
N PRO A 74 9.39 -0.16 -5.24
CA PRO A 74 9.67 -0.52 -6.63
C PRO A 74 11.11 -0.19 -6.99
N ASP A 75 11.67 -0.98 -7.91
CA ASP A 75 12.98 -0.69 -8.49
C ASP A 75 12.92 0.52 -9.45
N PRO A 76 14.00 1.31 -9.56
CA PRO A 76 14.02 2.45 -10.45
C PRO A 76 13.95 2.02 -11.92
N THR A 77 12.92 2.49 -12.61
CA THR A 77 12.62 2.06 -13.99
C THR A 77 13.53 2.69 -15.04
N ASN A 78 14.32 3.71 -14.68
CA ASN A 78 15.39 4.25 -15.50
C ASN A 78 16.48 4.87 -14.62
N ILE A 79 17.72 4.44 -14.84
CA ILE A 79 18.95 4.99 -14.26
C ILE A 79 19.85 5.43 -15.40
N GLU A 80 20.10 6.73 -15.52
CA GLU A 80 21.06 7.33 -16.44
C GLU A 80 22.21 7.97 -15.63
N VAL A 81 23.45 7.53 -15.83
CA VAL A 81 24.63 8.05 -15.13
C VAL A 81 25.72 8.43 -16.12
N GLU A 82 26.28 9.63 -15.94
CA GLU A 82 27.46 10.09 -16.66
C GLU A 82 28.67 10.11 -15.72
N LEU A 83 29.75 9.45 -16.09
CA LEU A 83 31.04 9.42 -15.40
C LEU A 83 32.05 10.36 -16.08
N LYS A 84 32.96 10.92 -15.28
CA LYS A 84 34.14 11.64 -15.78
C LYS A 84 35.25 10.66 -16.20
N ALA A 85 36.34 11.19 -16.76
CA ALA A 85 37.54 10.42 -17.09
C ALA A 85 38.11 9.61 -15.90
N ASP A 86 38.00 10.15 -14.68
CA ASP A 86 38.45 9.54 -13.40
C ASP A 86 37.45 8.53 -12.77
N ASN A 87 36.42 8.11 -13.51
CA ASN A 87 35.30 7.28 -13.06
C ASN A 87 34.40 7.89 -11.97
N SER A 88 34.67 9.11 -11.48
CA SER A 88 33.75 9.78 -10.55
C SER A 88 32.47 10.22 -11.26
N VAL A 89 31.34 10.18 -10.56
CA VAL A 89 30.04 10.57 -11.13
C VAL A 89 30.04 12.06 -11.46
N LYS A 90 29.73 12.40 -12.71
CA LYS A 90 29.48 13.75 -13.21
C LYS A 90 28.01 14.12 -13.05
N SER A 91 27.11 13.22 -13.46
CA SER A 91 25.67 13.40 -13.30
C SER A 91 24.96 12.06 -13.14
N ALA A 92 23.80 12.10 -12.50
CA ALA A 92 22.90 10.96 -12.35
C ALA A 92 21.46 11.47 -12.44
N LYS A 93 20.61 10.72 -13.13
CA LYS A 93 19.17 10.95 -13.31
C LYS A 93 18.49 9.61 -13.12
N VAL A 94 17.57 9.54 -12.16
CA VAL A 94 16.87 8.31 -11.78
C VAL A 94 15.40 8.62 -11.61
N ASN A 95 14.55 7.77 -12.18
CA ASN A 95 13.10 7.90 -12.19
C ASN A 95 12.45 6.57 -11.75
N SER A 96 11.23 6.67 -11.20
CA SER A 96 10.31 5.54 -11.01
C SER A 96 8.96 5.90 -11.65
N ILE A 97 8.16 4.86 -11.93
CA ILE A 97 6.81 4.94 -12.53
C ILE A 97 5.74 4.40 -11.56
N ASN A 98 6.13 3.53 -10.64
CA ASN A 98 5.24 3.03 -9.60
C ASN A 98 5.38 4.00 -8.42
N LEU A 99 4.33 4.77 -8.15
CA LEU A 99 4.37 5.93 -7.26
C LEU A 99 3.61 5.70 -5.95
N LEU A 100 2.73 4.71 -5.91
CA LEU A 100 1.88 4.36 -4.77
C LEU A 100 2.68 4.17 -3.47
N PHE A 101 3.71 3.31 -3.49
CA PHE A 101 4.53 3.01 -2.30
C PHE A 101 5.15 4.28 -1.69
N ASP A 102 5.83 5.08 -2.50
CA ASP A 102 6.48 6.31 -2.03
C ASP A 102 5.47 7.43 -1.69
N SER A 103 4.30 7.46 -2.33
CA SER A 103 3.19 8.34 -1.96
C SER A 103 2.62 7.99 -0.59
N VAL A 104 2.51 6.70 -0.26
CA VAL A 104 2.10 6.20 1.05
C VAL A 104 3.19 6.45 2.11
N ARG A 105 4.48 6.31 1.77
CA ARG A 105 5.59 6.76 2.64
C ARG A 105 5.49 8.24 2.94
N MET A 106 5.22 9.08 1.94
CA MET A 106 5.03 10.51 2.12
C MET A 106 3.80 10.83 2.97
N PHE A 107 2.71 10.08 2.85
CA PHE A 107 1.53 10.20 3.71
C PHE A 107 1.88 9.99 5.20
N TYR A 108 2.51 8.86 5.54
CA TYR A 108 2.92 8.58 6.92
C TYR A 108 3.95 9.59 7.42
N ALA A 109 4.97 9.94 6.62
CA ALA A 109 5.98 10.95 6.97
C ALA A 109 5.41 12.37 7.20
N ASN A 110 4.18 12.63 6.74
CA ASN A 110 3.51 13.92 6.88
C ASN A 110 2.37 13.92 7.92
N GLY A 111 2.23 12.85 8.70
CA GLY A 111 1.26 12.75 9.80
C GLY A 111 0.02 11.91 9.52
N GLY A 112 0.05 11.11 8.44
CA GLY A 112 -0.98 10.13 8.10
C GLY A 112 -1.33 9.18 9.24
N GLY A 113 -2.58 8.70 9.21
CA GLY A 113 -3.11 7.67 10.12
C GLY A 113 -3.47 6.41 9.35
N GLU A 114 -4.65 5.84 9.62
CA GLU A 114 -5.16 4.72 8.81
C GLU A 114 -5.44 5.16 7.37
N CYS A 115 -5.20 4.27 6.40
CA CYS A 115 -5.56 4.46 5.00
C CYS A 115 -6.02 3.13 4.37
N PHE A 116 -6.66 3.21 3.21
CA PHE A 116 -6.92 2.06 2.35
C PHE A 116 -5.92 2.03 1.21
N ILE A 117 -5.45 0.84 0.86
CA ILE A 117 -4.69 0.57 -0.36
C ILE A 117 -5.55 -0.28 -1.28
N VAL A 118 -5.58 0.09 -2.55
CA VAL A 118 -6.28 -0.61 -3.61
C VAL A 118 -5.25 -0.92 -4.69
N SER A 119 -4.65 -2.11 -4.59
CA SER A 119 -3.73 -2.57 -5.63
C SER A 119 -4.51 -2.94 -6.88
N VAL A 120 -4.07 -2.41 -8.03
CA VAL A 120 -4.65 -2.71 -9.35
C VAL A 120 -3.71 -3.55 -10.22
N GLY A 121 -2.63 -4.09 -9.65
CA GLY A 121 -1.71 -5.01 -10.32
C GLY A 121 -0.25 -4.82 -9.89
N GLY A 122 0.61 -5.70 -10.42
CA GLY A 122 2.06 -5.70 -10.22
C GLY A 122 2.77 -4.46 -10.78
N TYR A 123 4.02 -4.25 -10.37
CA TYR A 123 4.81 -3.10 -10.82
C TYR A 123 5.07 -3.05 -12.33
N ASN A 124 4.96 -1.83 -12.88
CA ASN A 124 5.12 -1.52 -14.29
C ASN A 124 6.58 -1.14 -14.63
N SER A 125 7.04 -1.51 -15.82
CA SER A 125 8.41 -1.22 -16.29
C SER A 125 8.53 0.06 -17.14
N LYS A 126 7.44 0.53 -17.77
CA LYS A 126 7.40 1.77 -18.58
C LYS A 126 6.07 2.52 -18.39
N PRO A 127 6.00 3.85 -18.63
CA PRO A 127 4.82 4.64 -18.24
C PRO A 127 3.56 4.21 -18.97
N GLY A 128 3.68 3.78 -20.22
CA GLY A 128 2.58 3.29 -21.04
C GLY A 128 2.02 1.91 -20.65
N ASP A 129 2.55 1.25 -19.61
CA ASP A 129 1.91 0.06 -19.02
C ASP A 129 0.85 0.44 -17.97
N VAL A 130 0.89 1.67 -17.44
CA VAL A 130 -0.15 2.21 -16.55
C VAL A 130 -1.43 2.40 -17.36
N LYS A 131 -2.47 1.61 -17.05
CA LYS A 131 -3.77 1.66 -17.74
C LYS A 131 -4.80 2.45 -16.96
N LYS A 132 -5.58 3.26 -17.67
CA LYS A 132 -6.75 3.99 -17.14
C LYS A 132 -7.78 3.02 -16.58
N GLU A 133 -7.99 1.91 -17.29
CA GLU A 133 -9.01 0.90 -17.00
C GLU A 133 -8.75 0.22 -15.65
N ASP A 134 -7.48 -0.07 -15.33
CA ASP A 134 -7.08 -0.66 -14.05
C ASP A 134 -7.31 0.32 -12.88
N LEU A 135 -6.94 1.60 -13.05
CA LEU A 135 -7.19 2.64 -12.04
C LEU A 135 -8.69 2.90 -11.81
N LEU A 136 -9.50 2.88 -12.87
CA LEU A 136 -10.96 2.98 -12.77
C LEU A 136 -11.59 1.75 -12.11
N ALA A 137 -11.05 0.55 -12.36
CA ALA A 137 -11.51 -0.67 -11.70
C ALA A 137 -11.21 -0.65 -10.19
N GLY A 138 -10.03 -0.17 -9.78
CA GLY A 138 -9.71 0.05 -8.37
C GLY A 138 -10.62 1.09 -7.71
N LEU A 139 -10.90 2.20 -8.39
CA LEU A 139 -11.85 3.21 -7.94
C LEU A 139 -13.28 2.64 -7.75
N ALA A 140 -13.73 1.80 -8.68
CA ALA A 140 -15.04 1.13 -8.61
C ALA A 140 -15.11 0.04 -7.52
N ALA A 141 -14.01 -0.65 -7.22
CA ALA A 141 -13.94 -1.58 -6.08
C ALA A 141 -14.09 -0.81 -4.75
N LEU A 142 -13.36 0.30 -4.61
CA LEU A 142 -13.40 1.19 -3.45
C LEU A 142 -14.77 1.87 -3.23
N GLU A 143 -15.63 1.95 -4.25
CA GLU A 143 -16.99 2.47 -4.11
C GLU A 143 -17.84 1.65 -3.11
N LYS A 144 -17.52 0.37 -2.95
CA LYS A 144 -18.23 -0.55 -2.04
C LYS A 144 -17.82 -0.40 -0.58
N GLU A 145 -16.71 0.30 -0.31
CA GLU A 145 -16.16 0.47 1.03
C GLU A 145 -16.73 1.71 1.74
N ASP A 146 -17.17 1.50 2.98
CA ASP A 146 -17.42 2.56 3.97
C ASP A 146 -16.09 2.93 4.68
N LEU A 147 -16.00 4.18 5.16
CA LEU A 147 -14.85 4.85 5.80
C LEU A 147 -13.86 5.64 4.92
N PRO A 148 -13.56 5.34 3.64
CA PRO A 148 -12.72 6.22 2.81
C PRO A 148 -13.31 7.63 2.69
N THR A 149 -12.59 8.65 3.15
CA THR A 149 -13.00 10.06 3.05
C THR A 149 -12.14 10.89 2.11
N LEU A 150 -10.99 10.38 1.67
CA LEU A 150 -10.15 11.02 0.66
C LEU A 150 -9.82 10.03 -0.45
N LEU A 151 -9.84 10.48 -1.71
CA LEU A 151 -9.44 9.69 -2.88
C LEU A 151 -8.11 10.19 -3.42
N VAL A 152 -7.15 9.29 -3.62
CA VAL A 152 -5.81 9.58 -4.16
C VAL A 152 -5.41 8.50 -5.17
N ILE A 153 -4.96 8.90 -6.36
CA ILE A 153 -4.50 7.98 -7.42
C ILE A 153 -3.22 8.57 -8.03
N PRO A 154 -2.03 8.34 -7.43
CA PRO A 154 -0.82 9.06 -7.81
C PRO A 154 -0.32 8.65 -9.20
N GLU A 155 -0.59 7.43 -9.66
CA GLU A 155 -0.24 6.97 -11.02
C GLU A 155 -1.03 7.64 -12.15
N THR A 156 -2.07 8.43 -11.88
CA THR A 156 -2.78 9.18 -12.95
C THR A 156 -1.85 10.07 -13.77
N VAL A 157 -0.73 10.50 -13.19
CA VAL A 157 0.28 11.34 -13.84
C VAL A 157 1.08 10.64 -14.96
N HIS A 158 0.96 9.32 -15.10
CA HIS A 158 1.60 8.54 -16.16
C HIS A 158 0.68 8.25 -17.35
N LEU A 159 -0.61 8.58 -17.23
CA LEU A 159 -1.56 8.57 -18.35
C LEU A 159 -1.36 9.80 -19.25
N SER A 160 -1.96 9.75 -20.45
CA SER A 160 -2.19 10.98 -21.23
C SER A 160 -3.13 11.94 -20.50
N GLU A 161 -3.03 13.23 -20.80
CA GLU A 161 -3.78 14.32 -20.16
C GLU A 161 -5.30 14.08 -20.23
N ALA A 162 -5.78 13.58 -21.36
CA ALA A 162 -7.19 13.21 -21.56
C ALA A 162 -7.61 12.01 -20.69
N GLN A 163 -6.81 10.93 -20.66
CA GLN A 163 -7.10 9.76 -19.85
C GLN A 163 -7.02 10.06 -18.34
N ALA A 164 -6.07 10.90 -17.92
CA ALA A 164 -6.00 11.39 -16.54
C ALA A 164 -7.25 12.22 -16.19
N GLY A 165 -7.70 13.09 -17.09
CA GLY A 165 -8.96 13.83 -16.97
C GLY A 165 -10.19 12.94 -16.77
N GLU A 166 -10.28 11.82 -17.50
CA GLU A 166 -11.33 10.81 -17.29
C GLU A 166 -11.30 10.20 -15.88
N VAL A 167 -10.12 9.82 -15.37
CA VAL A 167 -9.98 9.29 -14.00
C VAL A 167 -10.34 10.35 -12.96
N HIS A 168 -9.87 11.58 -13.14
CA HIS A 168 -10.18 12.70 -12.24
C HIS A 168 -11.68 13.00 -12.22
N ALA A 169 -12.35 13.00 -13.37
CA ALA A 169 -13.79 13.17 -13.48
C ALA A 169 -14.55 12.03 -12.78
N ALA A 170 -14.07 10.78 -12.87
CA ALA A 170 -14.65 9.64 -12.16
C ALA A 170 -14.50 9.77 -10.64
N MET A 171 -13.31 10.18 -10.14
CA MET A 171 -13.09 10.45 -8.71
C MET A 171 -14.06 11.52 -8.18
N LEU A 172 -14.22 12.62 -8.92
CA LEU A 172 -15.15 13.70 -8.57
C LEU A 172 -16.63 13.23 -8.60
N ALA A 173 -17.01 12.40 -9.58
CA ALA A 173 -18.34 11.84 -9.69
C ALA A 173 -18.68 10.91 -8.52
N GLN A 174 -17.74 10.05 -8.09
CA GLN A 174 -17.92 9.19 -6.92
C GLN A 174 -18.03 10.00 -5.63
N CYS A 175 -17.18 11.02 -5.44
CA CYS A 175 -17.30 11.94 -4.30
C CYS A 175 -18.68 12.62 -4.25
N ASN A 176 -19.24 13.02 -5.40
CA ASN A 176 -20.59 13.58 -5.46
C ASN A 176 -21.69 12.55 -5.18
N LYS A 177 -21.53 11.30 -5.65
CA LYS A 177 -22.52 10.22 -5.47
C LYS A 177 -22.63 9.76 -4.02
N LEU A 178 -21.52 9.68 -3.29
CA LEU A 178 -21.48 9.15 -1.92
C LEU A 178 -21.49 10.25 -0.85
N GLN A 179 -21.01 11.46 -1.19
CA GLN A 179 -20.98 12.68 -0.35
C GLN A 179 -20.13 12.60 0.93
N ASP A 180 -19.58 11.44 1.25
CA ASP A 180 -18.64 11.18 2.35
C ASP A 180 -17.20 11.60 2.01
N ARG A 181 -16.79 11.47 0.74
CA ARG A 181 -15.39 11.57 0.30
C ARG A 181 -15.05 12.79 -0.56
N PHE A 182 -13.75 13.08 -0.67
CA PHE A 182 -13.19 14.23 -1.37
C PHE A 182 -11.89 13.86 -2.13
N ALA A 183 -11.76 14.27 -3.39
CA ALA A 183 -10.64 13.91 -4.25
C ALA A 183 -9.43 14.85 -4.09
N VAL A 184 -8.23 14.31 -3.94
CA VAL A 184 -6.98 15.07 -4.05
C VAL A 184 -6.26 14.62 -5.32
N LEU A 185 -6.12 15.56 -6.26
CA LEU A 185 -5.70 15.29 -7.63
C LEU A 185 -4.30 15.84 -7.90
N ASP A 186 -3.58 15.15 -8.77
CA ASP A 186 -2.26 15.52 -9.24
C ASP A 186 -2.28 15.83 -10.74
N LEU A 187 -1.36 16.69 -11.18
CA LEU A 187 -1.28 17.12 -12.58
C LEU A 187 -0.28 16.25 -13.34
N VAL A 188 -0.71 15.72 -14.50
CA VAL A 188 0.21 15.21 -15.54
C VAL A 188 1.19 16.32 -15.89
N GLY A 189 2.48 15.99 -15.97
CA GLY A 189 3.53 16.98 -16.24
C GLY A 189 3.75 18.03 -15.14
N GLY A 190 3.12 17.92 -13.96
CA GLY A 190 3.25 18.89 -12.86
C GLY A 190 4.65 19.03 -12.23
N GLN A 191 5.64 18.26 -12.72
CA GLN A 191 7.05 18.44 -12.45
C GLN A 191 7.73 19.51 -13.34
N LYS A 192 7.12 19.87 -14.48
CA LYS A 192 7.62 20.85 -15.46
C LYS A 192 7.23 22.29 -15.09
N GLU A 193 8.03 23.25 -15.55
CA GLU A 193 7.71 24.68 -15.49
C GLU A 193 6.63 25.04 -16.53
N ILE A 194 5.79 26.03 -16.21
CA ILE A 194 4.76 26.53 -17.14
C ILE A 194 5.43 27.37 -18.22
N THR A 195 5.18 27.04 -19.48
CA THR A 195 5.67 27.79 -20.64
C THR A 195 4.55 28.02 -21.65
N PRO A 196 4.64 29.01 -22.57
CA PRO A 196 3.63 29.23 -23.60
C PRO A 196 3.38 28.06 -24.57
N SER A 197 4.21 27.02 -24.53
CA SER A 197 4.13 25.82 -25.38
C SER A 197 3.92 24.51 -24.60
N ASP A 198 3.97 24.54 -23.27
CA ASP A 198 3.85 23.39 -22.37
C ASP A 198 3.36 23.93 -21.01
N ASP A 199 2.05 23.88 -20.78
CA ASP A 199 1.40 24.33 -19.55
C ASP A 199 0.59 23.17 -18.93
N PRO A 200 1.17 22.43 -17.96
CA PRO A 200 0.48 21.31 -17.31
C PRO A 200 -0.76 21.76 -16.51
N VAL A 201 -0.86 23.03 -16.12
CA VAL A 201 -2.01 23.57 -15.39
C VAL A 201 -3.17 23.84 -16.33
N ALA A 202 -2.92 24.45 -17.50
CA ALA A 202 -3.91 24.61 -18.55
C ALA A 202 -4.42 23.24 -19.06
N GLU A 203 -3.53 22.29 -19.32
CA GLU A 203 -3.93 20.95 -19.77
C GLU A 203 -4.77 20.21 -18.73
N PHE A 204 -4.39 20.26 -17.45
CA PHE A 204 -5.23 19.73 -16.38
C PHE A 204 -6.62 20.41 -16.34
N ARG A 205 -6.66 21.75 -16.44
CA ARG A 205 -7.92 22.52 -16.44
C ARG A 205 -8.82 22.14 -17.62
N ASN A 206 -8.24 21.87 -18.80
CA ASN A 206 -9.00 21.48 -19.98
C ASN A 206 -9.62 20.07 -19.81
N ASN A 207 -8.86 19.12 -19.24
CA ASN A 207 -9.23 17.71 -19.22
C ASN A 207 -10.03 17.25 -17.98
N VAL A 208 -9.92 17.92 -16.81
CA VAL A 208 -10.62 17.51 -15.56
C VAL A 208 -12.16 17.64 -15.60
N GLY A 209 -12.73 18.21 -16.66
CA GLY A 209 -14.18 18.41 -16.81
C GLY A 209 -14.74 19.55 -15.93
N MET A 210 -16.06 19.76 -15.97
CA MET A 210 -16.75 20.87 -15.27
C MET A 210 -17.66 20.42 -14.13
N ASN A 211 -17.89 19.12 -13.98
CA ASN A 211 -18.84 18.58 -13.02
C ASN A 211 -18.20 18.39 -11.64
N TYR A 212 -18.99 18.59 -10.59
CA TYR A 212 -18.65 18.20 -9.21
C TYR A 212 -17.36 18.82 -8.63
N LEU A 213 -16.83 19.89 -9.24
CA LEU A 213 -15.57 20.56 -8.89
C LEU A 213 -15.41 20.90 -7.39
N LYS A 214 -16.52 21.10 -6.66
CA LYS A 214 -16.50 21.32 -5.21
C LYS A 214 -15.91 20.15 -4.41
N TYR A 215 -15.98 18.94 -4.94
CA TYR A 215 -15.56 17.70 -4.26
C TYR A 215 -14.09 17.31 -4.49
N GLY A 216 -13.27 18.17 -5.09
CA GLY A 216 -11.84 17.90 -5.18
C GLY A 216 -10.97 19.14 -5.11
N ALA A 217 -9.67 18.91 -4.99
CA ALA A 217 -8.62 19.93 -5.05
C ALA A 217 -7.40 19.37 -5.78
N ALA A 218 -6.74 20.19 -6.58
CA ALA A 218 -5.49 19.85 -7.25
C ALA A 218 -4.32 20.66 -6.69
N TYR A 219 -3.10 20.13 -6.82
CA TYR A 219 -1.89 20.70 -6.25
C TYR A 219 -0.74 20.74 -7.26
N TYR A 220 -0.10 21.91 -7.38
CA TYR A 220 1.05 22.14 -8.26
C TYR A 220 2.12 22.96 -7.54
N PRO A 221 3.41 22.71 -7.77
CA PRO A 221 3.98 21.65 -8.60
C PRO A 221 4.22 20.36 -7.80
N TRP A 222 4.86 19.37 -8.44
CA TRP A 222 5.35 18.16 -7.78
C TRP A 222 6.43 18.47 -6.72
N ILE A 223 6.77 17.49 -5.90
CA ILE A 223 7.72 17.63 -4.80
C ILE A 223 8.97 16.75 -5.02
N LYS A 224 10.15 17.35 -4.80
CA LYS A 224 11.44 16.65 -4.78
C LYS A 224 11.66 16.14 -3.35
N THR A 225 11.52 14.84 -3.12
CA THR A 225 11.61 14.28 -1.76
C THR A 225 13.05 14.09 -1.27
N THR A 226 13.20 13.78 0.01
CA THR A 226 14.40 13.19 0.59
C THR A 226 14.29 11.67 0.73
N LEU A 227 13.26 11.02 0.16
CA LEU A 227 13.14 9.57 0.18
C LEU A 227 14.18 8.97 -0.77
N PRO A 228 15.01 8.00 -0.33
CA PRO A 228 15.91 7.28 -1.21
C PRO A 228 15.11 6.31 -2.09
N PHE A 229 15.59 6.12 -3.32
CA PHE A 229 15.20 5.00 -4.16
C PHE A 229 15.66 3.68 -3.54
N LYS A 230 14.99 2.56 -3.86
CA LYS A 230 15.58 1.22 -3.76
C LYS A 230 16.74 1.17 -4.76
N ILE A 231 17.92 0.74 -4.30
CA ILE A 231 19.12 0.63 -5.13
C ILE A 231 19.84 -0.62 -4.68
N ASP A 232 19.86 -1.62 -5.54
CA ASP A 232 20.68 -2.82 -5.41
C ASP A 232 21.63 -2.93 -6.63
N TYR A 233 22.35 -4.04 -6.68
CA TYR A 233 23.31 -4.33 -7.74
C TYR A 233 22.62 -4.47 -9.10
N ASP A 234 21.46 -5.11 -9.15
CA ASP A 234 20.76 -5.47 -10.38
C ASP A 234 20.11 -4.25 -11.03
N ALA A 235 19.48 -3.38 -10.23
CA ALA A 235 19.00 -2.08 -10.67
C ALA A 235 20.14 -1.22 -11.23
N ILE A 236 21.33 -1.26 -10.61
CA ILE A 236 22.51 -0.57 -11.15
C ILE A 236 22.96 -1.18 -12.47
N LEU A 237 23.02 -2.51 -12.62
CA LEU A 237 23.39 -3.15 -13.89
C LEU A 237 22.38 -2.91 -15.02
N ALA A 238 21.10 -2.73 -14.70
CA ALA A 238 20.05 -2.38 -15.66
C ALA A 238 20.12 -0.91 -16.17
N GLY A 239 20.95 -0.06 -15.53
CA GLY A 239 21.10 1.34 -15.89
C GLY A 239 21.90 1.59 -17.17
N THR A 240 21.75 2.78 -17.75
CA THR A 240 22.56 3.26 -18.87
C THR A 240 23.68 4.18 -18.37
N PHE A 241 24.93 3.78 -18.66
CA PHE A 241 26.13 4.49 -18.21
C PHE A 241 26.89 5.08 -19.40
N LYS A 242 27.33 6.33 -19.25
CA LYS A 242 28.17 7.01 -20.23
C LYS A 242 29.46 7.50 -19.59
N LYS A 243 30.57 7.41 -20.32
CA LYS A 243 31.84 8.03 -20.00
C LYS A 243 32.30 8.85 -21.21
N GLU A 244 32.56 10.14 -20.99
CA GLU A 244 32.98 11.08 -22.04
C GLU A 244 32.06 11.08 -23.29
N GLY A 245 30.76 10.88 -23.07
CA GLY A 245 29.72 10.83 -24.10
C GLY A 245 29.44 9.44 -24.71
N SER A 246 30.36 8.49 -24.54
CA SER A 246 30.22 7.11 -25.05
C SER A 246 29.55 6.20 -24.03
N ASN A 247 28.67 5.29 -24.49
CA ASN A 247 28.10 4.25 -23.61
C ASN A 247 29.18 3.28 -23.14
N ILE A 248 29.06 2.80 -21.90
CA ILE A 248 29.98 1.81 -21.29
C ILE A 248 29.18 0.72 -20.56
N ASP A 249 29.76 -0.47 -20.45
CA ASP A 249 29.33 -1.46 -19.46
C ASP A 249 29.96 -1.10 -18.10
N VAL A 250 29.12 -0.66 -17.16
CA VAL A 250 29.55 -0.24 -15.83
C VAL A 250 30.18 -1.36 -15.01
N LYS A 251 29.78 -2.62 -15.27
CA LYS A 251 30.30 -3.81 -14.56
C LYS A 251 31.81 -3.95 -14.72
N THR A 252 32.36 -3.48 -15.85
CA THR A 252 33.80 -3.48 -16.15
C THR A 252 34.62 -2.49 -15.33
N LEU A 253 33.97 -1.56 -14.62
CA LEU A 253 34.63 -0.56 -13.77
C LEU A 253 34.63 -0.95 -12.28
N PHE A 254 33.96 -2.04 -11.91
CA PHE A 254 33.86 -2.53 -10.55
C PHE A 254 34.96 -3.55 -10.23
N ASN A 255 35.21 -3.77 -8.94
CA ASN A 255 36.11 -4.80 -8.43
C ASN A 255 35.76 -6.18 -9.03
N SER A 256 36.64 -6.71 -9.87
CA SER A 256 36.44 -7.95 -10.63
C SER A 256 36.21 -9.16 -9.75
N ASP A 257 36.85 -9.20 -8.58
CA ASP A 257 36.91 -10.38 -7.73
C ASP A 257 35.59 -10.49 -6.95
N VAL A 258 35.12 -9.38 -6.37
CA VAL A 258 33.81 -9.30 -5.72
C VAL A 258 32.68 -9.47 -6.74
N VAL A 259 32.80 -8.90 -7.95
CA VAL A 259 31.83 -9.12 -9.03
C VAL A 259 31.82 -10.58 -9.51
N GLY A 260 32.96 -11.26 -9.52
CA GLY A 260 33.07 -12.69 -9.78
C GLY A 260 32.34 -13.51 -8.70
N ALA A 261 32.58 -13.22 -7.42
CA ALA A 261 31.90 -13.87 -6.31
C ALA A 261 30.37 -13.66 -6.33
N ILE A 262 29.89 -12.44 -6.66
CA ILE A 262 28.46 -12.16 -6.88
C ILE A 262 27.92 -13.02 -8.03
N LYS A 263 28.64 -13.09 -9.16
CA LYS A 263 28.20 -13.87 -10.32
C LYS A 263 28.12 -15.37 -10.01
N ASN A 264 29.08 -15.93 -9.28
CA ASN A 264 29.09 -17.34 -8.92
C ASN A 264 27.88 -17.70 -8.04
N ILE A 265 27.58 -16.90 -7.01
CA ILE A 265 26.42 -17.16 -6.16
C ILE A 265 25.08 -16.87 -6.86
N ASP A 266 25.03 -15.92 -7.81
CA ASP A 266 23.87 -15.69 -8.67
C ASP A 266 23.62 -16.89 -9.60
N ASP A 267 24.67 -17.53 -10.14
CA ASP A 267 24.57 -18.78 -10.90
C ASP A 267 24.05 -19.94 -10.01
N ASP A 268 24.55 -20.04 -8.77
CA ASP A 268 24.14 -21.07 -7.81
C ASP A 268 22.67 -20.92 -7.40
N ILE A 269 22.21 -19.70 -7.10
CA ILE A 269 20.79 -19.41 -6.83
C ILE A 269 19.94 -19.75 -8.07
N SER A 270 20.41 -19.39 -9.28
CA SER A 270 19.71 -19.69 -10.54
C SER A 270 19.69 -21.18 -10.89
N SER A 271 20.53 -22.01 -10.26
CA SER A 271 20.54 -23.46 -10.46
C SER A 271 19.39 -24.18 -9.75
N GLN A 272 18.67 -23.51 -8.82
CA GLN A 272 17.57 -24.08 -8.05
C GLN A 272 16.52 -24.74 -8.95
N GLN A 273 16.35 -26.05 -8.80
CA GLN A 273 15.30 -26.81 -9.48
C GLN A 273 14.05 -26.91 -8.59
N PRO A 274 12.83 -26.88 -9.17
CA PRO A 274 11.62 -27.21 -8.43
C PRO A 274 11.64 -28.70 -8.03
N LEU A 275 11.09 -28.99 -6.86
CA LEU A 275 10.99 -30.37 -6.36
C LEU A 275 10.00 -31.17 -7.20
N THR A 276 10.32 -32.43 -7.45
CA THR A 276 9.47 -33.35 -8.20
C THR A 276 8.51 -34.14 -7.29
N ALA A 277 8.81 -34.25 -5.99
CA ALA A 277 7.98 -34.91 -4.98
C ALA A 277 6.79 -34.05 -4.50
N ASP A 278 5.80 -33.87 -5.37
CA ASP A 278 4.56 -33.11 -5.08
C ASP A 278 3.72 -33.72 -3.94
N THR A 279 3.68 -33.05 -2.78
CA THR A 279 2.95 -33.50 -1.59
C THR A 279 1.43 -33.37 -1.70
N SER A 280 0.89 -32.74 -2.75
CA SER A 280 -0.54 -32.71 -3.04
C SER A 280 -1.07 -34.04 -3.61
N VAL A 281 -0.20 -34.86 -4.20
CA VAL A 281 -0.56 -36.15 -4.83
C VAL A 281 -1.22 -37.10 -3.82
N THR A 282 -2.26 -37.82 -4.27
CA THR A 282 -2.89 -38.87 -3.45
C THR A 282 -2.04 -40.13 -3.47
N LEU A 283 -1.66 -40.61 -2.29
CA LEU A 283 -0.78 -41.77 -2.09
C LEU A 283 -1.59 -42.91 -1.45
N ASP A 284 -2.44 -43.58 -2.24
CA ASP A 284 -3.37 -44.61 -1.78
C ASP A 284 -3.03 -46.03 -2.30
N ASN A 285 -1.99 -46.16 -3.13
CA ASN A 285 -1.59 -47.41 -3.78
C ASN A 285 -0.06 -47.51 -3.95
N LYS A 286 0.41 -48.74 -4.20
CA LYS A 286 1.83 -49.09 -4.40
C LYS A 286 2.55 -48.12 -5.33
N THR A 287 2.12 -48.06 -6.59
CA THR A 287 2.74 -47.28 -7.65
C THR A 287 2.81 -45.79 -7.33
N SER A 288 1.74 -45.21 -6.77
CA SER A 288 1.74 -43.79 -6.37
C SER A 288 2.80 -43.48 -5.30
N LEU A 289 3.03 -44.40 -4.36
CA LEU A 289 4.01 -44.23 -3.29
C LEU A 289 5.44 -44.51 -3.75
N GLU A 290 5.63 -45.49 -4.65
CA GLU A 290 6.91 -45.77 -5.30
C GLU A 290 7.38 -44.59 -6.16
N ASP A 291 6.50 -44.06 -7.03
CA ASP A 291 6.78 -42.87 -7.84
C ASP A 291 7.14 -41.67 -6.96
N PHE A 292 6.41 -41.46 -5.85
CA PHE A 292 6.68 -40.39 -4.91
C PHE A 292 8.02 -40.58 -4.17
N ALA A 293 8.32 -41.80 -3.71
CA ALA A 293 9.57 -42.11 -3.01
C ALA A 293 10.79 -42.00 -3.94
N ALA A 294 10.66 -42.41 -5.20
CA ALA A 294 11.70 -42.26 -6.22
C ALA A 294 11.97 -40.78 -6.53
N LYS A 295 10.93 -39.95 -6.65
CA LYS A 295 11.04 -38.49 -6.82
C LYS A 295 11.67 -37.82 -5.59
N LEU A 296 11.22 -38.17 -4.39
CA LEU A 296 11.79 -37.67 -3.13
C LEU A 296 13.28 -37.99 -3.01
N TYR A 297 13.69 -39.20 -3.38
CA TYR A 297 15.11 -39.57 -3.40
C TYR A 297 15.89 -38.88 -4.53
N ALA A 298 15.29 -38.66 -5.69
CA ALA A 298 15.91 -37.90 -6.78
C ALA A 298 16.15 -36.43 -6.38
N ASP A 299 15.15 -35.76 -5.82
CA ASP A 299 15.24 -34.39 -5.29
C ASP A 299 16.31 -34.31 -4.17
N PHE A 300 16.30 -35.28 -3.26
CA PHE A 300 17.30 -35.42 -2.19
C PHE A 300 18.72 -35.59 -2.75
N SER A 301 18.91 -36.52 -3.69
CA SER A 301 20.20 -36.80 -4.31
C SER A 301 20.70 -35.61 -5.11
N ALA A 302 19.82 -34.87 -5.80
CA ALA A 302 20.18 -33.67 -6.55
C ALA A 302 20.72 -32.58 -5.62
N PHE A 303 20.08 -32.35 -4.48
CA PHE A 303 20.57 -31.40 -3.47
C PHE A 303 21.93 -31.83 -2.89
N TYR A 304 22.05 -33.05 -2.33
CA TYR A 304 23.28 -33.47 -1.64
C TYR A 304 24.49 -33.67 -2.56
N SER A 305 24.27 -33.80 -3.88
CA SER A 305 25.33 -33.86 -4.90
C SER A 305 25.56 -32.53 -5.64
N LEU A 306 24.88 -31.45 -5.23
CA LEU A 306 25.09 -30.11 -5.77
C LEU A 306 26.57 -29.71 -5.65
N SER A 307 27.12 -29.23 -6.76
CA SER A 307 28.49 -28.73 -6.87
C SER A 307 28.44 -27.23 -7.18
N PRO A 308 28.45 -26.35 -6.17
CA PRO A 308 28.30 -24.92 -6.38
C PRO A 308 29.42 -24.31 -7.23
N ALA A 309 29.11 -23.24 -7.96
CA ALA A 309 30.06 -22.39 -8.66
C ALA A 309 30.88 -21.52 -7.70
N ASP A 310 30.27 -21.07 -6.60
CA ASP A 310 30.94 -20.39 -5.50
C ASP A 310 31.54 -21.42 -4.52
N ASN A 311 32.70 -21.94 -4.90
CA ASN A 311 33.32 -23.14 -4.33
C ASN A 311 34.49 -22.90 -3.37
N ASP A 312 34.63 -21.69 -2.84
CA ASP A 312 35.70 -21.34 -1.89
C ASP A 312 35.49 -22.03 -0.53
N PRO A 313 36.36 -22.96 -0.09
CA PRO A 313 36.22 -23.65 1.18
C PRO A 313 36.69 -22.82 2.39
N ASP A 314 37.39 -21.70 2.16
CA ASP A 314 37.92 -20.82 3.19
C ASP A 314 36.96 -19.64 3.50
N ASP A 315 36.09 -19.24 2.57
CA ASP A 315 34.94 -18.36 2.88
C ASP A 315 33.78 -19.15 3.49
N SER A 316 33.46 -18.88 4.77
CA SER A 316 32.31 -19.47 5.46
C SER A 316 30.95 -19.12 4.84
N ASN A 317 30.89 -18.09 4.00
CA ASN A 317 29.69 -17.63 3.32
C ASN A 317 29.61 -18.07 1.86
N SER A 318 30.56 -18.86 1.35
CA SER A 318 30.47 -19.40 -0.01
C SER A 318 29.33 -20.39 -0.12
N ALA A 319 28.79 -20.57 -1.33
CA ALA A 319 27.73 -21.56 -1.55
C ALA A 319 28.19 -22.98 -1.19
N PHE A 320 29.47 -23.32 -1.40
CA PHE A 320 30.06 -24.58 -0.93
C PHE A 320 30.09 -24.71 0.60
N SER A 321 30.58 -23.71 1.33
CA SER A 321 30.66 -23.75 2.80
C SER A 321 29.28 -23.80 3.45
N ILE A 322 28.31 -23.06 2.90
CA ILE A 322 26.91 -23.11 3.30
C ILE A 322 26.33 -24.51 3.00
N HIS A 323 26.60 -25.10 1.84
CA HIS A 323 26.11 -26.44 1.50
C HIS A 323 26.69 -27.52 2.43
N GLU A 324 27.99 -27.50 2.72
CA GLU A 324 28.62 -28.43 3.67
C GLU A 324 28.09 -28.28 5.10
N LYS A 325 27.78 -27.05 5.54
CA LYS A 325 27.08 -26.79 6.80
C LYS A 325 25.72 -27.51 6.85
N PHE A 326 24.85 -27.30 5.86
CA PHE A 326 23.53 -27.97 5.81
C PHE A 326 23.66 -29.50 5.72
N LYS A 327 24.60 -30.02 4.91
CA LYS A 327 24.89 -31.47 4.83
C LYS A 327 25.31 -32.07 6.18
N LYS A 328 26.01 -31.30 7.02
CA LYS A 328 26.44 -31.72 8.35
C LYS A 328 25.31 -31.63 9.38
N GLU A 329 24.57 -30.52 9.40
CA GLU A 329 23.45 -30.28 10.32
C GLU A 329 22.31 -31.31 10.12
N ASP A 330 22.01 -31.68 8.86
CA ASP A 330 20.99 -32.66 8.50
C ASP A 330 21.55 -34.06 8.13
N SER A 331 22.74 -34.40 8.61
CA SER A 331 23.37 -35.72 8.42
C SER A 331 22.49 -36.91 8.85
N ASN A 332 21.72 -36.75 9.94
CA ASN A 332 20.74 -37.74 10.40
C ASN A 332 19.57 -37.92 9.42
N PHE A 333 19.12 -36.84 8.78
CA PHE A 333 18.05 -36.86 7.79
C PHE A 333 18.51 -37.51 6.49
N HIS A 334 19.74 -37.22 6.05
CA HIS A 334 20.40 -37.93 4.95
C HIS A 334 20.43 -39.45 5.19
N GLY A 335 20.92 -39.89 6.35
CA GLY A 335 20.96 -41.31 6.70
C GLY A 335 19.57 -41.98 6.67
N LEU A 336 18.51 -41.26 7.06
CA LEU A 336 17.14 -41.76 7.03
C LEU A 336 16.58 -41.88 5.60
N VAL A 337 16.66 -40.82 4.79
CA VAL A 337 16.13 -40.83 3.42
C VAL A 337 16.83 -41.88 2.56
N LYS A 338 18.17 -42.01 2.70
CA LYS A 338 18.94 -43.04 2.01
C LYS A 338 18.50 -44.45 2.43
N LYS A 339 18.38 -44.74 3.74
CA LYS A 339 17.91 -46.05 4.23
C LYS A 339 16.51 -46.41 3.75
N LEU A 340 15.60 -45.43 3.67
CA LEU A 340 14.24 -45.64 3.17
C LEU A 340 14.21 -45.93 1.67
N TYR A 341 15.04 -45.24 0.87
CA TYR A 341 15.17 -45.53 -0.56
C TYR A 341 15.82 -46.89 -0.82
N GLU A 342 16.90 -47.22 -0.10
CA GLU A 342 17.54 -48.54 -0.17
C GLU A 342 16.54 -49.64 0.21
N TYR A 343 15.74 -49.47 1.27
CA TYR A 343 14.67 -50.40 1.65
C TYR A 343 13.65 -50.59 0.52
N ASN A 344 13.20 -49.51 -0.12
CA ASN A 344 12.28 -49.55 -1.27
C ASN A 344 12.88 -50.33 -2.45
N HIS A 345 14.11 -50.01 -2.84
CA HIS A 345 14.77 -50.61 -4.01
C HIS A 345 15.18 -52.08 -3.80
N PHE A 346 15.63 -52.44 -2.59
CA PHE A 346 15.88 -53.85 -2.24
C PHE A 346 14.57 -54.65 -2.14
N SER A 347 13.42 -54.03 -1.87
CA SER A 347 12.12 -54.69 -1.93
C SER A 347 11.69 -55.04 -3.37
N GLU A 348 12.12 -54.30 -4.39
CA GLU A 348 11.87 -54.66 -5.80
C GLU A 348 12.73 -55.85 -6.25
N THR A 349 14.01 -55.85 -5.88
CA THR A 349 14.97 -56.89 -6.30
C THR A 349 14.80 -58.21 -5.55
N ALA A 350 14.18 -58.20 -4.36
CA ALA A 350 13.91 -59.39 -3.55
C ALA A 350 12.69 -60.23 -4.00
N ASN A 351 12.13 -59.99 -5.20
CA ASN A 351 11.04 -60.80 -5.78
C ASN A 351 11.47 -62.21 -6.27
N SER A 352 12.50 -62.77 -5.64
CA SER A 352 12.77 -64.20 -5.58
C SER A 352 12.83 -64.61 -4.11
N ASP A 353 11.69 -65.05 -3.57
CA ASP A 353 11.50 -65.78 -2.31
C ASP A 353 12.37 -65.32 -1.10
N SER A 354 11.87 -64.39 -0.27
CA SER A 354 12.20 -64.13 1.19
C SER A 354 12.69 -62.70 1.61
N PRO A 355 11.79 -61.81 2.10
CA PRO A 355 12.08 -60.54 2.80
C PRO A 355 11.96 -60.58 4.38
N TRP A 356 11.49 -59.51 5.04
CA TRP A 356 11.76 -59.14 6.45
C TRP A 356 10.59 -59.45 7.43
N ALA A 357 10.64 -59.02 8.70
CA ALA A 357 9.48 -59.01 9.61
C ALA A 357 9.58 -57.91 10.70
N SER A 358 8.47 -57.20 10.94
CA SER A 358 8.30 -56.09 11.92
C SER A 358 8.88 -54.71 11.49
N PRO A 359 8.38 -53.59 12.04
CA PRO A 359 8.29 -52.31 11.31
C PRO A 359 9.47 -51.36 11.49
N LEU A 360 9.59 -50.41 10.54
CA LEU A 360 10.61 -49.35 10.49
C LEU A 360 10.49 -48.26 11.56
N LEU A 361 9.42 -48.25 12.36
CA LEU A 361 9.22 -47.33 13.49
C LEU A 361 8.54 -48.06 14.66
N ASP A 362 9.23 -48.09 15.80
CA ASP A 362 8.65 -48.28 17.13
C ASP A 362 8.52 -46.90 17.80
N ASN A 363 7.46 -46.69 18.56
CA ASN A 363 7.07 -45.40 19.12
C ASN A 363 7.84 -45.04 20.42
N THR A 364 9.03 -45.61 20.63
CA THR A 364 9.81 -45.52 21.88
C THR A 364 11.27 -45.12 21.67
N PHE A 365 11.59 -44.39 20.58
CA PHE A 365 12.98 -44.09 20.22
C PHE A 365 13.63 -43.05 21.14
N ASP A 366 14.79 -43.41 21.72
CA ASP A 366 15.66 -42.53 22.50
C ASP A 366 16.88 -42.10 21.65
N PHE A 367 17.36 -40.88 21.83
CA PHE A 367 18.11 -40.11 20.83
C PHE A 367 19.61 -39.94 21.11
N ALA A 368 20.20 -40.72 22.01
CA ALA A 368 21.58 -40.51 22.49
C ALA A 368 22.56 -41.64 22.11
N GLY A 369 23.44 -41.39 21.12
CA GLY A 369 24.63 -42.21 20.86
C GLY A 369 25.20 -42.06 19.45
N ASP A 370 26.45 -41.64 19.33
CA ASP A 370 27.15 -41.44 18.04
C ASP A 370 27.19 -42.70 17.16
N PHE A 371 27.05 -42.51 15.85
CA PHE A 371 27.02 -43.61 14.87
C PHE A 371 28.40 -44.27 14.71
N SER A 372 28.45 -45.56 15.00
CA SER A 372 29.30 -46.50 14.26
C SER A 372 28.41 -47.33 13.32
N ASP A 373 28.98 -47.83 12.22
CA ASP A 373 28.26 -48.40 11.09
C ASP A 373 27.13 -49.37 11.48
N TYR A 374 25.88 -48.95 11.27
CA TYR A 374 24.73 -49.83 11.45
C TYR A 374 24.62 -50.78 10.26
N THR A 375 25.18 -51.97 10.40
CA THR A 375 25.05 -53.03 9.39
C THR A 375 23.59 -53.50 9.37
N LEU A 376 22.98 -53.54 8.19
CA LEU A 376 21.64 -54.11 8.03
C LEU A 376 21.74 -55.63 8.19
N ASP A 377 21.05 -56.20 9.18
CA ASP A 377 20.90 -57.65 9.27
C ASP A 377 20.07 -58.16 8.07
N PRO A 378 20.44 -59.32 7.48
CA PRO A 378 19.76 -59.83 6.30
C PRO A 378 18.32 -60.32 6.60
N PRO A 379 17.39 -60.20 5.63
CA PRO A 379 16.01 -60.69 5.74
C PRO A 379 15.86 -62.20 6.01
N SER A 380 14.69 -62.64 6.46
CA SER A 380 14.49 -63.99 7.04
C SER A 380 13.10 -64.65 6.88
N THR A 381 12.05 -63.94 6.46
CA THR A 381 10.72 -64.51 6.19
C THR A 381 10.22 -64.09 4.80
N ASP A 382 8.91 -63.96 4.53
CA ASP A 382 8.32 -64.14 3.18
C ASP A 382 7.48 -62.91 2.70
N LYS A 383 7.36 -61.84 3.51
CA LYS A 383 6.14 -61.00 3.56
C LYS A 383 6.29 -59.51 3.94
N ASN A 384 7.43 -58.87 3.70
CA ASN A 384 7.70 -57.48 4.13
C ASN A 384 7.95 -56.49 2.98
N ASP A 385 7.44 -56.80 1.79
CA ASP A 385 7.10 -55.77 0.81
C ASP A 385 5.97 -54.92 1.42
N ILE A 386 6.35 -53.79 2.03
CA ILE A 386 5.44 -52.85 2.70
C ILE A 386 4.48 -52.15 1.72
N TYR A 387 4.59 -52.46 0.43
CA TYR A 387 3.85 -51.82 -0.65
C TYR A 387 2.77 -52.73 -1.26
N THR A 388 2.68 -54.03 -0.91
CA THR A 388 1.70 -54.97 -1.50
C THR A 388 0.21 -54.67 -1.24
N ALA A 389 -0.14 -53.75 -0.33
CA ALA A 389 -1.52 -53.43 0.01
C ALA A 389 -1.77 -51.91 0.11
N SER A 390 -2.86 -51.44 -0.53
CA SER A 390 -3.31 -50.04 -0.51
C SER A 390 -3.44 -49.43 0.89
N SER A 391 -3.90 -50.23 1.86
CA SER A 391 -4.00 -49.81 3.27
C SER A 391 -2.64 -49.45 3.87
N THR A 392 -1.56 -50.12 3.45
CA THR A 392 -0.21 -49.86 3.95
C THR A 392 0.40 -48.63 3.28
N ALA A 393 0.15 -48.44 1.99
CA ALA A 393 0.55 -47.22 1.28
C ALA A 393 -0.10 -45.97 1.92
N ALA A 394 -1.40 -46.02 2.19
CA ALA A 394 -2.13 -44.95 2.88
C ALA A 394 -1.60 -44.68 4.31
N ASN A 395 -1.15 -45.71 5.03
CA ASN A 395 -0.55 -45.55 6.36
C ASN A 395 0.89 -44.99 6.30
N ALA A 396 1.65 -45.28 5.23
CA ALA A 396 3.00 -44.78 5.03
C ALA A 396 3.04 -43.34 4.48
N ALA A 397 2.03 -42.95 3.69
CA ALA A 397 1.93 -41.66 3.03
C ALA A 397 2.21 -40.42 3.92
N PRO A 398 1.73 -40.32 5.17
CA PRO A 398 2.02 -39.16 6.02
C PRO A 398 3.51 -39.01 6.34
N TYR A 399 4.25 -40.12 6.48
CA TYR A 399 5.69 -40.09 6.76
C TYR A 399 6.49 -39.66 5.53
N PHE A 400 6.15 -40.18 4.35
CA PHE A 400 6.79 -39.76 3.10
C PHE A 400 6.51 -38.28 2.78
N LYS A 401 5.28 -37.80 3.00
CA LYS A 401 4.95 -36.37 2.87
C LYS A 401 5.73 -35.51 3.88
N ALA A 402 5.78 -35.90 5.15
CA ALA A 402 6.57 -35.18 6.15
C ALA A 402 8.09 -35.14 5.85
N LEU A 403 8.64 -36.18 5.23
CA LEU A 403 10.03 -36.19 4.75
C LEU A 403 10.23 -35.26 3.56
N ALA A 404 9.27 -35.19 2.63
CA ALA A 404 9.29 -34.25 1.52
C ALA A 404 9.12 -32.80 1.98
N ASP A 405 8.19 -32.51 2.90
CA ASP A 405 8.03 -31.19 3.52
C ASP A 405 9.31 -30.76 4.26
N LYS A 406 9.99 -31.71 4.94
CA LYS A 406 11.28 -31.45 5.58
C LYS A 406 12.38 -31.18 4.55
N LEU A 407 12.47 -31.95 3.46
CA LEU A 407 13.42 -31.70 2.38
C LEU A 407 13.19 -30.35 1.71
N ALA A 408 11.93 -30.00 1.45
CA ALA A 408 11.55 -28.73 0.86
C ALA A 408 12.00 -27.56 1.74
N LYS A 409 11.74 -27.65 3.05
CA LYS A 409 12.20 -26.65 4.02
C LYS A 409 13.71 -26.59 4.16
N LEU A 410 14.42 -27.71 4.06
CA LEU A 410 15.89 -27.75 4.07
C LEU A 410 16.47 -27.00 2.87
N ILE A 411 15.95 -27.28 1.67
CA ILE A 411 16.37 -26.65 0.42
C ILE A 411 16.02 -25.15 0.41
N ASP A 412 14.82 -24.78 0.87
CA ASP A 412 14.40 -23.38 0.99
C ASP A 412 15.27 -22.58 1.98
N ASN A 413 15.61 -23.18 3.14
CA ASN A 413 16.55 -22.58 4.09
C ASN A 413 17.94 -22.37 3.46
N PHE A 414 18.45 -23.37 2.70
CA PHE A 414 19.74 -23.27 2.00
C PHE A 414 19.75 -22.11 0.99
N TYR A 415 18.77 -22.05 0.10
CA TYR A 415 18.67 -20.97 -0.88
C TYR A 415 18.35 -19.61 -0.24
N THR A 416 17.72 -19.58 0.93
CA THR A 416 17.57 -18.36 1.74
C THR A 416 18.92 -17.89 2.30
N GLU A 417 19.78 -18.78 2.78
CA GLU A 417 21.13 -18.44 3.24
C GLU A 417 22.04 -18.02 2.07
N LEU A 418 21.91 -18.64 0.88
CA LEU A 418 22.59 -18.16 -0.34
C LEU A 418 22.16 -16.73 -0.71
N LYS A 419 20.86 -16.43 -0.71
CA LYS A 419 20.33 -15.07 -0.97
C LYS A 419 20.87 -14.05 0.04
N ALA A 420 21.02 -14.44 1.30
CA ALA A 420 21.64 -13.60 2.33
C ALA A 420 23.15 -13.37 2.08
N SER A 421 23.90 -14.41 1.71
CA SER A 421 25.31 -14.30 1.33
C SER A 421 25.52 -13.42 0.09
N ARG A 422 24.67 -13.57 -0.93
CA ARG A 422 24.64 -12.74 -2.14
C ARG A 422 24.47 -11.25 -1.82
N LYS A 423 23.55 -10.94 -0.90
CA LYS A 423 23.37 -9.58 -0.38
C LYS A 423 24.62 -9.07 0.32
N SER A 424 25.25 -9.89 1.17
CA SER A 424 26.52 -9.53 1.85
C SER A 424 27.65 -9.23 0.86
N ARG A 425 27.78 -10.02 -0.22
CA ARG A 425 28.74 -9.78 -1.32
C ARG A 425 28.48 -8.42 -2.04
N THR A 426 27.22 -8.03 -2.20
CA THR A 426 26.86 -6.70 -2.75
C THR A 426 27.14 -5.56 -1.75
N GLU A 427 26.95 -5.78 -0.45
CA GLU A 427 27.33 -4.83 0.60
C GLU A 427 28.85 -4.64 0.67
N LEU A 428 29.63 -5.74 0.56
CA LEU A 428 31.08 -5.71 0.43
C LEU A 428 31.52 -4.91 -0.80
N LEU A 429 30.89 -5.11 -1.97
CA LEU A 429 31.18 -4.30 -3.17
C LEU A 429 30.98 -2.80 -2.89
N ARG A 430 29.95 -2.44 -2.13
CA ARG A 430 29.70 -1.04 -1.72
C ARG A 430 30.75 -0.49 -0.75
N GLU A 431 31.38 -1.33 0.06
CA GLU A 431 32.44 -0.91 0.98
C GLU A 431 33.78 -0.74 0.27
N VAL A 432 34.16 -1.71 -0.59
CA VAL A 432 35.51 -1.74 -1.20
C VAL A 432 35.63 -1.03 -2.54
N ASP A 433 34.52 -0.84 -3.27
CA ASP A 433 34.56 -0.26 -4.61
C ASP A 433 34.17 1.24 -4.63
N PRO A 434 35.10 2.16 -4.98
CA PRO A 434 34.82 3.60 -5.00
C PRO A 434 33.92 4.05 -6.16
N VAL A 435 33.81 3.27 -7.24
CA VAL A 435 32.97 3.60 -8.41
C VAL A 435 31.53 3.21 -8.11
N TYR A 436 31.28 1.98 -7.67
CA TYR A 436 29.97 1.48 -7.29
C TYR A 436 29.39 2.30 -6.11
N SER A 437 30.16 2.52 -5.04
CA SER A 437 29.73 3.38 -3.93
C SER A 437 29.47 4.82 -4.36
N GLY A 438 30.29 5.37 -5.26
CA GLY A 438 30.08 6.68 -5.87
C GLY A 438 28.75 6.78 -6.64
N ILE A 439 28.40 5.75 -7.41
CA ILE A 439 27.14 5.63 -8.15
C ILE A 439 25.94 5.51 -7.18
N VAL A 440 25.98 4.59 -6.22
CA VAL A 440 24.93 4.40 -5.21
C VAL A 440 24.65 5.71 -4.46
N ASN A 441 25.70 6.41 -4.03
CA ASN A 441 25.58 7.68 -3.31
C ASN A 441 25.04 8.81 -4.22
N ALA A 442 25.47 8.87 -5.49
CA ALA A 442 24.97 9.86 -6.44
C ALA A 442 23.49 9.66 -6.77
N ILE A 443 23.02 8.41 -6.92
CA ILE A 443 21.60 8.08 -7.11
C ILE A 443 20.80 8.43 -5.84
N SER A 444 21.26 7.97 -4.67
CA SER A 444 20.64 8.26 -3.37
C SER A 444 20.47 9.77 -3.12
N SER A 445 21.42 10.59 -3.59
CA SER A 445 21.36 12.05 -3.47
C SER A 445 20.23 12.72 -4.26
N LYS A 446 19.64 12.05 -5.25
CA LYS A 446 18.54 12.60 -6.08
C LYS A 446 17.23 12.60 -5.32
N GLY A 447 16.88 11.46 -4.72
CA GLY A 447 15.60 11.22 -4.06
C GLY A 447 14.42 11.19 -5.04
N VAL A 448 13.33 10.54 -4.64
CA VAL A 448 12.17 10.34 -5.51
C VAL A 448 11.47 11.68 -5.76
N VAL A 449 11.11 11.97 -7.01
CA VAL A 449 10.24 13.11 -7.36
C VAL A 449 8.82 12.58 -7.46
N LEU A 450 7.90 13.14 -6.68
CA LEU A 450 6.54 12.62 -6.55
C LEU A 450 5.48 13.69 -6.83
N PRO A 451 4.30 13.28 -7.33
CA PRO A 451 3.10 14.07 -7.19
C PRO A 451 2.81 14.38 -5.71
N PRO A 452 2.22 15.55 -5.40
CA PRO A 452 2.08 16.02 -4.03
C PRO A 452 0.98 15.35 -3.21
N SER A 453 -0.04 14.72 -3.84
CA SER A 453 -1.25 14.22 -3.16
C SER A 453 -0.97 13.41 -1.89
N GLY A 454 -0.05 12.44 -1.91
CA GLY A 454 0.28 11.61 -0.75
C GLY A 454 0.77 12.44 0.46
N ALA A 455 1.67 13.39 0.23
CA ALA A 455 2.11 14.32 1.28
C ALA A 455 0.99 15.25 1.76
N VAL A 456 0.15 15.71 0.84
CA VAL A 456 -0.99 16.60 1.10
C VAL A 456 -2.04 15.91 1.98
N VAL A 457 -2.46 14.69 1.66
CA VAL A 457 -3.44 13.96 2.50
C VAL A 457 -2.87 13.57 3.86
N GLY A 458 -1.55 13.40 3.97
CA GLY A 458 -0.87 13.29 5.27
C GLY A 458 -1.06 14.55 6.14
N LYS A 459 -0.92 15.74 5.53
CA LYS A 459 -1.18 17.02 6.19
C LYS A 459 -2.67 17.29 6.42
N TYR A 460 -3.59 16.75 5.62
CA TYR A 460 -5.02 16.77 5.95
C TYR A 460 -5.24 15.98 7.24
N ALA A 461 -4.73 14.75 7.33
CA ALA A 461 -4.89 13.90 8.52
C ALA A 461 -4.25 14.51 9.78
N SER A 462 -3.10 15.18 9.66
CA SER A 462 -2.48 15.87 10.80
C SER A 462 -3.27 17.11 11.23
N VAL A 463 -3.67 17.97 10.28
CA VAL A 463 -4.40 19.22 10.59
C VAL A 463 -5.79 18.95 11.14
N ASP A 464 -6.50 17.97 10.61
CA ASP A 464 -7.82 17.56 11.09
C ASP A 464 -7.73 17.07 12.55
N ARG A 465 -6.73 16.24 12.87
CA ARG A 465 -6.50 15.70 14.22
C ARG A 465 -6.09 16.78 15.23
N GLU A 466 -5.26 17.74 14.81
CA GLU A 466 -4.75 18.80 15.68
C GLU A 466 -5.74 19.96 15.87
N ARG A 467 -6.51 20.33 14.85
CA ARG A 467 -7.30 21.56 14.81
C ARG A 467 -8.69 21.46 14.16
N GLY A 468 -9.14 20.25 13.82
CA GLY A 468 -10.45 20.01 13.23
C GLY A 468 -10.52 20.26 11.72
N VAL A 469 -11.38 19.51 11.04
CA VAL A 469 -11.58 19.54 9.58
C VAL A 469 -11.99 20.92 9.01
N TRP A 470 -12.55 21.79 9.86
CA TRP A 470 -12.88 23.18 9.52
C TRP A 470 -11.65 24.09 9.39
N LYS A 471 -10.45 23.65 9.78
CA LYS A 471 -9.21 24.38 9.54
C LYS A 471 -8.59 24.00 8.20
N SER A 472 -8.44 24.99 7.30
CA SER A 472 -7.74 24.80 6.03
C SER A 472 -6.32 24.19 6.20
N PRO A 473 -5.98 23.12 5.47
CA PRO A 473 -4.67 22.46 5.50
C PRO A 473 -3.64 23.20 4.62
N ALA A 474 -3.50 24.51 4.85
CA ALA A 474 -2.57 25.40 4.17
C ALA A 474 -1.84 26.29 5.19
N ASN A 475 -0.70 26.86 4.76
CA ASN A 475 0.34 27.39 5.64
C ASN A 475 0.84 26.30 6.62
N VAL A 476 1.08 25.10 6.08
CA VAL A 476 1.64 23.94 6.78
C VAL A 476 2.82 23.41 5.99
N SER A 477 3.90 23.03 6.68
CA SER A 477 5.13 22.55 6.06
C SER A 477 5.02 21.07 5.68
N ILE A 478 5.57 20.73 4.52
CA ILE A 478 5.76 19.34 4.07
C ILE A 478 7.09 18.85 4.64
N THR A 479 7.08 17.66 5.23
CA THR A 479 8.25 16.94 5.76
C THR A 479 8.84 16.03 4.69
N ALA A 480 10.12 15.66 4.79
CA ALA A 480 10.83 14.77 3.86
C ALA A 480 10.90 15.29 2.41
N VAL A 481 11.04 16.61 2.23
CA VAL A 481 11.22 17.26 0.92
C VAL A 481 12.41 18.21 0.90
N LYS A 482 13.08 18.26 -0.26
CA LYS A 482 14.14 19.23 -0.59
C LYS A 482 13.54 20.55 -1.10
N GLY A 483 12.39 20.47 -1.76
CA GLY A 483 11.72 21.60 -2.38
C GLY A 483 10.60 21.16 -3.33
N PRO A 484 9.81 22.10 -3.86
CA PRO A 484 8.99 21.85 -5.04
C PRO A 484 9.86 21.54 -6.26
N SER A 485 9.31 20.89 -7.28
CA SER A 485 10.01 20.65 -8.55
C SER A 485 10.30 21.96 -9.29
N VAL A 486 9.34 22.88 -9.26
CA VAL A 486 9.36 24.24 -9.84
C VAL A 486 9.24 25.28 -8.74
N ASN A 487 9.92 26.41 -8.86
CA ASN A 487 9.74 27.51 -7.91
C ASN A 487 8.62 28.45 -8.37
N VAL A 488 7.47 28.40 -7.72
CA VAL A 488 6.33 29.30 -8.04
C VAL A 488 6.49 30.65 -7.31
N THR A 489 6.53 31.73 -8.09
CA THR A 489 6.56 33.13 -7.65
C THR A 489 5.20 33.59 -7.10
N HIS A 490 5.07 34.87 -6.73
CA HIS A 490 3.78 35.39 -6.25
C HIS A 490 2.82 35.61 -7.42
N GLU A 491 3.36 36.09 -8.52
CA GLU A 491 2.69 36.51 -9.75
C GLU A 491 2.17 35.28 -10.51
N GLU A 492 2.99 34.24 -10.67
CA GLU A 492 2.55 32.95 -11.26
C GLU A 492 1.44 32.30 -10.43
N GLN A 493 1.48 32.43 -9.10
CA GLN A 493 0.44 31.87 -8.24
C GLN A 493 -0.94 32.53 -8.47
N GLU A 494 -1.01 33.78 -8.92
CA GLU A 494 -2.29 34.46 -9.17
C GLU A 494 -3.13 33.67 -10.18
N GLY A 495 -2.52 33.29 -11.30
CA GLY A 495 -3.12 32.44 -12.34
C GLY A 495 -3.37 30.99 -11.95
N LEU A 496 -2.77 30.49 -10.85
CA LEU A 496 -3.13 29.18 -10.28
C LEU A 496 -4.39 29.28 -9.41
N ASN A 497 -4.49 30.33 -8.60
CA ASN A 497 -5.57 30.51 -7.64
C ASN A 497 -6.90 30.90 -8.31
N VAL A 498 -6.88 31.78 -9.33
CA VAL A 498 -8.06 32.19 -10.11
C VAL A 498 -7.75 32.04 -11.59
N ASP A 499 -8.61 31.33 -12.29
CA ASP A 499 -8.60 31.28 -13.75
C ASP A 499 -9.81 32.05 -14.29
N ALA A 500 -9.58 32.93 -15.26
CA ALA A 500 -10.62 33.80 -15.82
C ALA A 500 -11.52 33.10 -16.85
N GLU A 501 -11.09 31.95 -17.40
CA GLU A 501 -11.75 31.24 -18.50
C GLU A 501 -12.34 29.91 -18.02
N ALA A 502 -11.51 29.04 -17.44
CA ALA A 502 -11.90 27.73 -16.91
C ALA A 502 -12.53 27.81 -15.51
N GLY A 503 -12.21 28.85 -14.72
CA GLY A 503 -12.71 29.05 -13.35
C GLY A 503 -12.23 28.05 -12.29
N LYS A 504 -11.20 27.25 -12.61
CA LYS A 504 -10.69 26.14 -11.79
C LYS A 504 -9.41 26.51 -11.04
N SER A 505 -9.45 26.44 -9.71
CA SER A 505 -8.26 26.68 -8.87
C SER A 505 -7.34 25.47 -8.83
N VAL A 506 -6.03 25.72 -8.82
CA VAL A 506 -4.98 24.76 -8.46
C VAL A 506 -4.18 25.35 -7.31
N ASN A 507 -3.91 24.55 -6.28
CA ASN A 507 -3.27 25.02 -5.05
C ASN A 507 -1.75 24.97 -5.18
N ALA A 508 -1.09 26.10 -4.91
CA ALA A 508 0.37 26.19 -4.99
C ALA A 508 1.08 25.47 -3.83
N ILE A 509 2.17 24.77 -4.13
CA ILE A 509 3.18 24.34 -3.15
C ILE A 509 4.42 25.21 -3.35
N ARG A 510 4.88 25.88 -2.29
CA ARG A 510 5.89 26.95 -2.41
C ARG A 510 6.98 26.82 -1.36
N ALA A 511 8.22 27.05 -1.78
CA ALA A 511 9.37 27.17 -0.87
C ALA A 511 9.43 28.60 -0.30
N PHE A 512 9.64 28.70 1.01
CA PHE A 512 9.83 29.96 1.73
C PHE A 512 11.09 29.91 2.59
N THR A 513 11.97 30.90 2.43
CA THR A 513 13.17 31.06 3.26
C THR A 513 12.81 31.08 4.75
N GLY A 514 13.45 30.21 5.54
CA GLY A 514 13.18 30.07 6.97
C GLY A 514 11.89 29.34 7.37
N LYS A 515 11.03 28.92 6.42
CA LYS A 515 9.82 28.12 6.69
C LYS A 515 9.78 26.78 5.94
N GLY A 516 10.66 26.57 4.97
CA GLY A 516 10.70 25.35 4.15
C GLY A 516 9.62 25.33 3.07
N THR A 517 9.23 24.13 2.63
CA THR A 517 8.20 23.94 1.60
C THR A 517 6.83 23.87 2.24
N LEU A 518 5.93 24.79 1.88
CA LEU A 518 4.60 24.91 2.45
C LEU A 518 3.51 24.58 1.42
N ILE A 519 2.43 23.95 1.88
CA ILE A 519 1.15 23.96 1.15
C ILE A 519 0.60 25.38 1.24
N TRP A 520 0.42 26.05 0.10
CA TRP A 520 0.12 27.49 0.00
C TRP A 520 -1.15 27.80 -0.81
N GLY A 521 -2.13 26.88 -0.76
CA GLY A 521 -3.49 27.06 -1.28
C GLY A 521 -4.48 26.16 -0.52
N ALA A 522 -5.74 26.59 -0.42
CA ALA A 522 -6.81 25.87 0.28
C ALA A 522 -8.15 25.86 -0.47
N ARG A 523 -8.11 25.99 -1.80
CA ARG A 523 -9.29 26.05 -2.67
C ARG A 523 -9.65 24.68 -3.24
N THR A 524 -10.95 24.42 -3.37
CA THR A 524 -11.44 23.31 -4.20
C THR A 524 -11.25 23.66 -5.68
N LEU A 525 -11.51 22.74 -6.59
CA LEU A 525 -11.53 23.06 -8.02
C LEU A 525 -12.64 24.07 -8.37
N ALA A 526 -13.67 24.22 -7.53
CA ALA A 526 -14.73 25.22 -7.68
C ALA A 526 -14.26 26.63 -7.24
N GLY A 527 -13.18 27.13 -7.84
CA GLY A 527 -12.49 28.36 -7.45
C GLY A 527 -13.38 29.61 -7.47
N ASN A 528 -14.21 29.73 -8.52
CA ASN A 528 -15.10 30.88 -8.69
C ASN A 528 -16.45 30.74 -7.95
N ASP A 529 -16.72 29.60 -7.31
CA ASP A 529 -17.91 29.41 -6.48
C ASP A 529 -17.84 30.30 -5.21
N ASN A 530 -18.97 30.76 -4.68
CA ASN A 530 -19.03 31.62 -3.48
C ASN A 530 -19.37 30.86 -2.19
N GLU A 531 -19.87 29.64 -2.29
CA GLU A 531 -20.19 28.72 -1.19
C GLU A 531 -19.06 27.70 -0.99
N TRP A 532 -18.66 27.03 -2.08
CA TRP A 532 -17.85 25.81 -2.06
C TRP A 532 -16.38 26.01 -2.41
N ARG A 533 -15.92 27.26 -2.46
CA ARG A 533 -14.53 27.64 -2.80
C ARG A 533 -13.46 26.95 -1.97
N TYR A 534 -13.72 26.68 -0.68
CA TYR A 534 -12.68 26.28 0.26
C TYR A 534 -12.79 24.82 0.70
N ILE A 535 -11.65 24.14 0.70
CA ILE A 535 -11.51 22.70 1.04
C ILE A 535 -12.09 22.41 2.42
N ALA A 536 -11.75 23.23 3.42
CA ALA A 536 -12.21 23.07 4.80
C ALA A 536 -13.74 23.20 4.93
N VAL A 537 -14.38 24.06 4.13
CA VAL A 537 -15.83 24.21 4.14
C VAL A 537 -16.48 22.94 3.57
N ARG A 538 -16.08 22.49 2.37
CA ARG A 538 -16.67 21.27 1.79
C ARG A 538 -16.40 20.02 2.65
N ARG A 539 -15.19 19.84 3.16
CA ARG A 539 -14.85 18.68 4.00
C ARG A 539 -15.56 18.69 5.36
N PHE A 540 -15.79 19.87 5.95
CA PHE A 540 -16.65 19.97 7.14
C PHE A 540 -18.09 19.58 6.83
N PHE A 541 -18.65 20.03 5.71
CA PHE A 541 -19.99 19.61 5.27
C PHE A 541 -20.06 18.10 5.05
N ASN A 542 -19.12 17.47 4.34
CA ASN A 542 -19.06 16.00 4.20
C ASN A 542 -19.09 15.29 5.57
N MET A 543 -18.25 15.73 6.52
CA MET A 543 -18.20 15.15 7.86
C MET A 543 -19.54 15.23 8.59
N VAL A 544 -20.20 16.40 8.54
CA VAL A 544 -21.49 16.57 9.24
C VAL A 544 -22.62 15.82 8.52
N GLU A 545 -22.67 15.88 7.18
CA GLU A 545 -23.63 15.15 6.35
C GLU A 545 -23.58 13.64 6.67
N GLU A 546 -22.38 13.04 6.67
CA GLU A 546 -22.21 11.61 6.97
C GLU A 546 -22.44 11.27 8.45
N SER A 547 -21.95 12.09 9.39
CA SER A 547 -22.20 11.89 10.83
C SER A 547 -23.69 11.89 11.15
N VAL A 548 -24.43 12.88 10.62
CA VAL A 548 -25.87 12.99 10.82
C VAL A 548 -26.61 11.84 10.14
N LYS A 549 -26.22 11.44 8.93
CA LYS A 549 -26.78 10.29 8.20
C LYS A 549 -26.62 8.97 8.98
N LYS A 550 -25.42 8.67 9.49
CA LYS A 550 -25.19 7.48 10.34
C LYS A 550 -26.00 7.55 11.63
N ALA A 551 -26.06 8.70 12.29
CA ALA A 551 -26.81 8.87 13.53
C ALA A 551 -28.35 8.81 13.35
N THR A 552 -28.90 9.30 12.23
CA THR A 552 -30.35 9.28 11.99
C THR A 552 -30.87 7.91 11.53
N SER A 553 -30.00 6.99 11.12
CA SER A 553 -30.36 5.61 10.73
C SER A 553 -31.22 4.88 11.77
N GLN A 554 -30.98 5.12 13.06
CA GLN A 554 -31.74 4.51 14.17
C GLN A 554 -33.22 4.93 14.23
N PHE A 555 -33.62 5.99 13.51
CA PHE A 555 -35.01 6.45 13.43
C PHE A 555 -35.75 5.94 12.19
N VAL A 556 -35.10 5.14 11.34
CA VAL A 556 -35.77 4.47 10.22
C VAL A 556 -36.73 3.42 10.79
N PHE A 557 -37.99 3.45 10.35
CA PHE A 557 -39.13 2.68 10.87
C PHE A 557 -39.63 3.07 12.28
N GLU A 558 -39.11 4.11 12.92
CA GLU A 558 -39.78 4.73 14.08
C GLU A 558 -41.09 5.42 13.65
N PRO A 559 -42.07 5.62 14.56
CA PRO A 559 -43.28 6.37 14.26
C PRO A 559 -42.96 7.79 13.75
N ASN A 560 -43.50 8.16 12.58
CA ASN A 560 -43.32 9.48 11.99
C ASN A 560 -44.21 10.53 12.69
N ASP A 561 -43.91 10.80 13.96
CA ASP A 561 -44.65 11.69 14.85
C ASP A 561 -43.78 12.80 15.46
N ALA A 562 -44.44 13.73 16.16
CA ALA A 562 -43.78 14.88 16.78
C ALA A 562 -42.72 14.51 17.83
N ASN A 563 -42.81 13.35 18.49
CA ASN A 563 -41.81 12.89 19.45
C ASN A 563 -40.52 12.49 18.72
N THR A 564 -40.64 11.75 17.63
CA THR A 564 -39.51 11.37 16.76
C THR A 564 -38.85 12.60 16.17
N TRP A 565 -39.63 13.56 15.64
CA TRP A 565 -39.10 14.82 15.10
C TRP A 565 -38.29 15.61 16.13
N VAL A 566 -38.81 15.74 17.36
CA VAL A 566 -38.12 16.46 18.45
C VAL A 566 -36.83 15.74 18.87
N LYS A 567 -36.81 14.40 18.92
CA LYS A 567 -35.59 13.63 19.20
C LYS A 567 -34.52 13.85 18.13
N VAL A 568 -34.89 13.74 16.84
CA VAL A 568 -33.98 13.94 15.70
C VAL A 568 -33.44 15.37 15.71
N ARG A 569 -34.31 16.38 15.90
CA ARG A 569 -33.88 17.79 15.98
C ARG A 569 -32.88 18.01 17.10
N ALA A 570 -33.21 17.58 18.32
CA ALA A 570 -32.37 17.79 19.49
C ALA A 570 -31.01 17.07 19.37
N MET A 571 -30.98 15.86 18.79
CA MET A 571 -29.73 15.14 18.51
C MET A 571 -28.80 15.96 17.60
N ILE A 572 -29.32 16.52 16.50
CA ILE A 572 -28.54 17.30 15.53
C ILE A 572 -28.15 18.67 16.11
N GLU A 573 -29.06 19.36 16.80
CA GLU A 573 -28.80 20.64 17.47
C GLU A 573 -27.70 20.51 18.54
N ASN A 574 -27.69 19.43 19.31
CA ASN A 574 -26.64 19.13 20.28
C ASN A 574 -25.28 18.91 19.59
N PHE A 575 -25.24 18.17 18.49
CA PHE A 575 -24.00 17.95 17.72
C PHE A 575 -23.43 19.26 17.15
N LEU A 576 -24.27 20.05 16.47
CA LEU A 576 -23.86 21.33 15.89
C LEU A 576 -23.46 22.35 16.98
N THR A 577 -24.03 22.25 18.17
CA THR A 577 -23.59 23.02 19.34
C THR A 577 -22.16 22.68 19.78
N LEU A 578 -21.77 21.41 19.74
CA LEU A 578 -20.39 21.00 20.03
C LEU A 578 -19.42 21.55 18.97
N GLN A 579 -19.78 21.45 17.69
CA GLN A 579 -18.98 22.00 16.58
C GLN A 579 -18.85 23.53 16.65
N TRP A 580 -19.92 24.25 17.01
CA TRP A 580 -19.88 25.70 17.25
C TRP A 580 -18.97 26.06 18.43
N ARG A 581 -19.07 25.32 19.56
CA ARG A 581 -18.18 25.52 20.73
C ARG A 581 -16.70 25.21 20.43
N ALA A 582 -16.43 24.29 19.50
CA ALA A 582 -15.08 24.01 19.00
C ALA A 582 -14.57 25.07 17.99
N GLY A 583 -15.39 26.07 17.63
CA GLY A 583 -15.03 27.14 16.70
C GLY A 583 -15.13 26.74 15.23
N ALA A 584 -15.87 25.67 14.88
CA ALA A 584 -16.08 25.27 13.49
C ALA A 584 -17.11 26.12 12.75
N LEU A 585 -18.08 26.67 13.50
CA LEU A 585 -19.17 27.49 12.99
C LEU A 585 -19.01 28.94 13.45
N THR A 586 -19.33 29.88 12.58
CA THR A 586 -19.31 31.34 12.83
C THR A 586 -20.65 31.81 13.38
N GLY A 587 -20.64 32.88 14.18
CA GLY A 587 -21.84 33.46 14.79
C GLY A 587 -21.65 33.69 16.28
N ALA A 588 -22.12 34.82 16.79
CA ALA A 588 -22.00 35.17 18.22
C ALA A 588 -22.98 34.38 19.10
N LYS A 589 -23.94 33.70 18.48
CA LYS A 589 -24.98 32.88 19.09
C LYS A 589 -25.29 31.67 18.20
N GLN A 590 -25.86 30.61 18.77
CA GLN A 590 -26.19 29.38 18.04
C GLN A 590 -27.15 29.61 16.87
N ASP A 591 -28.16 30.46 17.03
CA ASP A 591 -29.17 30.82 16.01
C ASP A 591 -28.59 31.56 14.79
N GLN A 592 -27.40 32.15 14.93
CA GLN A 592 -26.63 32.73 13.82
C GLN A 592 -25.70 31.70 13.16
N ALA A 593 -25.35 30.64 13.88
CA ALA A 593 -24.34 29.65 13.49
C ALA A 593 -24.93 28.43 12.78
N PHE A 594 -26.11 27.99 13.19
CA PHE A 594 -26.84 26.91 12.54
C PHE A 594 -28.35 26.96 12.85
N TYR A 595 -29.12 26.21 12.09
CA TYR A 595 -30.50 25.88 12.43
C TYR A 595 -30.82 24.43 12.04
N VAL A 596 -31.77 23.82 12.75
CA VAL A 596 -32.35 22.52 12.41
C VAL A 596 -33.87 22.67 12.46
N ARG A 597 -34.57 22.32 11.38
CA ARG A 597 -36.02 22.42 11.27
C ARG A 597 -36.60 21.06 10.90
N VAL A 598 -37.68 20.68 11.56
CA VAL A 598 -38.43 19.45 11.28
C VAL A 598 -39.82 19.57 11.91
N GLY A 599 -40.86 19.43 11.09
CA GLY A 599 -42.24 19.35 11.57
C GLY A 599 -43.31 19.63 10.52
N LEU A 600 -44.54 19.19 10.82
CA LEU A 600 -45.73 19.49 10.03
C LEU A 600 -45.96 21.01 9.95
N GLY A 601 -46.09 21.53 8.73
CA GLY A 601 -46.23 22.97 8.47
C GLY A 601 -44.92 23.76 8.61
N GLN A 602 -43.79 23.10 8.91
CA GLN A 602 -42.46 23.71 8.92
C GLN A 602 -41.61 23.20 7.74
N THR A 603 -41.41 21.89 7.66
CA THR A 603 -40.62 21.22 6.59
C THR A 603 -41.42 20.13 5.87
N MET A 604 -42.56 19.72 6.42
CA MET A 604 -43.39 18.64 5.90
C MET A 604 -44.85 19.08 5.77
N THR A 605 -45.51 18.58 4.74
CA THR A 605 -46.96 18.61 4.58
C THR A 605 -47.61 17.38 5.22
N ALA A 606 -48.94 17.37 5.31
CA ALA A 606 -49.67 16.17 5.74
C ALA A 606 -49.49 14.99 4.76
N GLN A 607 -49.28 15.28 3.46
CA GLN A 607 -49.07 14.24 2.46
C GLN A 607 -47.69 13.59 2.60
N ASP A 608 -46.66 14.35 2.98
CA ASP A 608 -45.32 13.80 3.21
C ASP A 608 -45.34 12.79 4.36
N ILE A 609 -46.05 13.10 5.45
CA ILE A 609 -46.24 12.20 6.59
C ILE A 609 -47.01 10.94 6.17
N LEU A 610 -48.10 11.07 5.40
CA LEU A 610 -48.87 9.93 4.88
C LEU A 610 -48.05 9.06 3.92
N ASN A 611 -47.12 9.65 3.16
CA ASN A 611 -46.18 8.95 2.29
C ASN A 611 -44.97 8.36 3.05
N GLY A 612 -44.85 8.60 4.37
CA GLY A 612 -43.74 8.11 5.19
C GLY A 612 -42.46 8.94 5.13
N TYR A 613 -42.47 10.13 4.54
CA TYR A 613 -41.30 11.01 4.48
C TYR A 613 -41.14 11.82 5.78
N MET A 614 -39.88 11.98 6.21
CA MET A 614 -39.47 12.90 7.27
C MET A 614 -38.42 13.86 6.73
N HIS A 615 -38.80 15.12 6.46
CA HIS A 615 -37.88 16.13 5.95
C HIS A 615 -37.26 16.95 7.09
N VAL A 616 -35.93 16.91 7.19
CA VAL A 616 -35.12 17.70 8.14
C VAL A 616 -34.28 18.69 7.35
N GLU A 617 -34.47 19.99 7.61
CA GLU A 617 -33.74 21.08 6.97
C GLU A 617 -32.64 21.56 7.93
N ILE A 618 -31.38 21.54 7.49
CA ILE A 618 -30.21 21.87 8.30
C ILE A 618 -29.41 22.96 7.58
N GLY A 619 -29.16 24.08 8.25
CA GLY A 619 -28.27 25.14 7.76
C GLY A 619 -27.12 25.39 8.73
N MET A 620 -25.94 25.72 8.22
CA MET A 620 -24.73 25.95 9.03
C MET A 620 -23.80 27.01 8.40
N ALA A 621 -23.20 27.86 9.24
CA ALA A 621 -22.33 28.96 8.84
C ALA A 621 -20.86 28.64 9.14
N VAL A 622 -20.25 27.73 8.37
CA VAL A 622 -18.87 27.23 8.59
C VAL A 622 -17.81 28.34 8.48
N VAL A 623 -16.78 28.28 9.33
CA VAL A 623 -15.63 29.19 9.27
C VAL A 623 -14.94 29.15 7.90
N ARG A 624 -14.67 30.35 7.35
CA ARG A 624 -13.88 30.54 6.13
C ARG A 624 -12.46 30.98 6.47
N PRO A 625 -11.43 30.53 5.73
CA PRO A 625 -10.06 30.98 5.96
C PRO A 625 -9.86 32.45 5.54
N ALA A 626 -9.00 33.16 6.28
CA ALA A 626 -8.47 34.45 5.85
C ALA A 626 -7.34 34.22 4.82
N GLU A 627 -7.70 34.19 3.53
CA GLU A 627 -6.73 34.00 2.43
C GLU A 627 -5.88 35.26 2.16
N PHE A 628 -6.46 36.45 2.35
CA PHE A 628 -5.81 37.73 2.07
C PHE A 628 -5.76 38.60 3.33
N ILE A 629 -4.59 39.18 3.62
CA ILE A 629 -4.38 40.13 4.71
C ILE A 629 -3.79 41.41 4.11
N VAL A 630 -4.56 42.51 4.10
CA VAL A 630 -4.16 43.80 3.53
C VAL A 630 -3.81 44.77 4.65
N LEU A 631 -2.53 45.03 4.84
CA LEU A 631 -2.05 46.03 5.80
C LEU A 631 -2.11 47.43 5.17
N LYS A 632 -2.97 48.30 5.71
CA LYS A 632 -3.09 49.70 5.26
C LYS A 632 -2.39 50.62 6.26
N PHE A 633 -1.23 51.15 5.87
CA PHE A 633 -0.49 52.12 6.66
C PHE A 633 -0.91 53.54 6.28
N SER A 634 -1.12 54.40 7.27
CA SER A 634 -1.32 55.84 7.10
C SER A 634 -0.38 56.59 8.03
N HIS A 635 0.29 57.63 7.51
CA HIS A 635 1.05 58.54 8.36
C HIS A 635 0.05 59.47 9.06
N LYS A 636 -0.25 59.19 10.33
CA LYS A 636 -1.04 60.09 11.16
C LYS A 636 -0.18 61.30 11.51
N MET A 637 -0.58 62.49 11.07
CA MET A 637 0.08 63.74 11.51
C MET A 637 -0.07 63.92 13.01
N GLN A 638 0.91 64.56 13.63
CA GLN A 638 0.90 64.85 15.06
C GLN A 638 -0.24 65.83 15.36
N GLU A 639 -1.28 65.34 16.03
CA GLU A 639 -2.35 66.17 16.59
C GLU A 639 -1.81 66.82 17.86
N SER A 640 -1.80 68.16 17.87
CA SER A 640 -1.25 69.03 18.93
C SER A 640 -1.94 68.88 20.28
#